data_AF-A0AA39CWV4-F1
#
_entry.id   AF-A0AA39CWV4-F1
#
_cell.length_a   1.000
_cell.length_b   1.000
_cell.length_c   1.000
_cell.angle_alpha   90.00
_cell.angle_beta   90.00
_cell.angle_gamma   90.00
#
_symmetry.space_group_name_H-M   'P 1'
#
loop_
_entity.id
_entity.type
_entity.pdbx_description
1 polymer ?
#
loop_
_entity_poly.entity_id
_entity_poly.type
_entity_poly.pdbx_seq_one_letter_code
_entity_poly.pdbx_strand_id
1 'polypeptide(L)'
;MHVDTLWSNVHLMTLDGEGLGVLRDAVLAATDGRIVHVGPAGSDAHLQPTTRIDGEGRWVSPGLIDCHTHLVYAGNRANEFEQRLQGVSYAEIARAGGGIVSTVRATRAASPEQLAHESRPRLLAMRAEGVTTIEIKSGYGLTLQDERKQLQVARALGEECRVNVVPTFLGAHAVPPGRQAQEYTDEVCEVMIPAIAAEGLAEAVDIFCENIAFSPAQARQVFDAARAHGLAIKIHAEQLSNQHGAELAAGFGALSADHIEHLDDAGIAAMAAAGTVAVLLPGAFYFTRDTTLPPIAALRAAGVPLALATDSNPGTSPLTSPLLAMNMGATLFRLTVDECIAGFTREAARALGHGERIGRLSVGMDCDLAIWDIDAPADLVYRIGFNPLHARVQHMSNTLVLRPGHVTLAQWRQAYRGAPLSLDPAALPAVRASAATVAAIVAKGAPVYGINTGFGKLASVRIEREDLATLQRNIVLSHAAGVGEPMPANVVRLMMALKLVSLAQGASGVREETLLLLEAMLVKGVLPVVPAQGSVGASGDLAPLSHLASVMIGVGEAFVGDERLPAVDALARAGLQPVELGAKEGLALLNGTQFSTAYALAGLFEIETVFQAALVTGALSVEAAKGSDTPFDPRIHALRGQRGQIATAATLRTLMQDSGIRESHRDNDVRVQDPYCLRCQPQVMGAALDILRQAATTLEIEANGVSDNPLVFTETGEALSGGNFHAEPVAFAADMLAMAVCEIGSISERRLAMLVDPALSGLPAFLTPRPGLNSGFMIPQVTAAALVSENKQRAYPASVDSIPTSANQEDHVSMAAHGARRLMQMAENAANVIGIELLAAAQGCDFHAPLRSSVALENVRATLRAQVPMLQDDRYFHPDMVIATDLVRSGALAKGLAELLPTVEPQA
;
A
#
# COMPACT_ATOMS: atom_id res chain seq x y z
N MET A 1 -34.67 -0.84 -7.52
CA MET A 1 -33.37 -0.38 -7.00
C MET A 1 -32.28 -1.08 -7.78
N HIS A 2 -31.31 -0.34 -8.35
CA HIS A 2 -30.17 -0.97 -9.01
C HIS A 2 -29.21 -1.54 -7.97
N VAL A 3 -28.64 -2.72 -8.24
CA VAL A 3 -27.66 -3.39 -7.39
C VAL A 3 -26.55 -3.99 -8.25
N ASP A 4 -25.33 -4.12 -7.74
CA ASP A 4 -24.19 -4.57 -8.56
C ASP A 4 -24.25 -6.08 -8.80
N THR A 5 -24.40 -6.83 -7.73
CA THR A 5 -24.45 -8.30 -7.77
C THR A 5 -25.61 -8.82 -6.95
N LEU A 6 -26.32 -9.80 -7.50
CA LEU A 6 -27.37 -10.55 -6.82
C LEU A 6 -27.05 -12.04 -6.91
N TRP A 7 -26.85 -12.67 -5.76
CA TRP A 7 -26.81 -14.13 -5.62
C TRP A 7 -28.23 -14.63 -5.40
N SER A 8 -28.63 -15.62 -6.21
CA SER A 8 -29.94 -16.27 -6.13
C SER A 8 -29.79 -17.78 -6.07
N ASN A 9 -30.82 -18.50 -5.62
CA ASN A 9 -30.79 -19.95 -5.48
C ASN A 9 -29.63 -20.41 -4.56
N VAL A 10 -29.55 -19.80 -3.38
CA VAL A 10 -28.56 -20.10 -2.32
C VAL A 10 -29.25 -20.47 -1.02
N HIS A 11 -28.52 -21.14 -0.13
CA HIS A 11 -28.91 -21.32 1.27
C HIS A 11 -28.04 -20.45 2.16
N LEU A 12 -28.60 -19.46 2.83
CA LEU A 12 -27.83 -18.53 3.66
C LEU A 12 -27.76 -19.04 5.10
N MET A 13 -26.58 -18.97 5.69
CA MET A 13 -26.38 -18.86 7.13
C MET A 13 -26.17 -17.37 7.40
N THR A 14 -27.20 -16.64 7.86
CA THR A 14 -27.08 -15.19 8.03
C THR A 14 -26.30 -14.79 9.27
N LEU A 15 -26.30 -15.64 10.30
CA LEU A 15 -25.72 -15.37 11.62
C LEU A 15 -26.32 -14.11 12.30
N ASP A 16 -27.44 -13.60 11.79
CA ASP A 16 -28.12 -12.45 12.37
C ASP A 16 -29.11 -12.90 13.45
N GLY A 17 -28.80 -12.58 14.71
CA GLY A 17 -29.53 -13.07 15.88
C GLY A 17 -28.95 -14.37 16.47
N GLU A 18 -29.81 -15.16 17.12
CA GLU A 18 -29.42 -16.44 17.74
C GLU A 18 -29.32 -17.58 16.71
N GLY A 19 -28.32 -18.46 16.88
CA GLY A 19 -28.05 -19.57 15.96
C GLY A 19 -27.49 -19.13 14.61
N LEU A 20 -27.69 -19.96 13.58
CA LEU A 20 -27.17 -19.73 12.22
C LEU A 20 -28.03 -18.83 11.32
N GLY A 21 -29.27 -18.51 11.70
CA GLY A 21 -30.17 -17.70 10.87
C GLY A 21 -30.41 -18.30 9.47
N VAL A 22 -30.71 -19.60 9.39
CA VAL A 22 -30.79 -20.32 8.11
C VAL A 22 -31.95 -19.81 7.25
N LEU A 23 -31.64 -19.37 6.03
CA LEU A 23 -32.61 -19.09 4.97
C LEU A 23 -32.37 -20.03 3.79
N ARG A 24 -33.31 -20.96 3.55
CA ARG A 24 -33.30 -21.81 2.35
C ARG A 24 -33.87 -21.05 1.17
N ASP A 25 -33.45 -21.44 -0.04
CA ASP A 25 -33.89 -20.84 -1.32
C ASP A 25 -33.95 -19.32 -1.25
N ALA A 26 -32.81 -18.71 -0.97
CA ALA A 26 -32.68 -17.30 -0.62
C ALA A 26 -31.98 -16.50 -1.73
N VAL A 27 -31.98 -15.18 -1.52
CA VAL A 27 -31.31 -14.19 -2.35
C VAL A 27 -30.53 -13.23 -1.46
N LEU A 28 -29.36 -12.80 -1.94
CA LEU A 28 -28.52 -11.77 -1.33
C LEU A 28 -28.08 -10.81 -2.42
N ALA A 29 -28.17 -9.51 -2.19
CA ALA A 29 -27.71 -8.49 -3.11
C ALA A 29 -26.69 -7.56 -2.46
N ALA A 30 -25.73 -7.11 -3.25
CA ALA A 30 -24.74 -6.13 -2.84
C ALA A 30 -24.55 -5.00 -3.85
N THR A 31 -24.21 -3.84 -3.33
CA THR A 31 -23.79 -2.65 -4.08
C THR A 31 -22.59 -2.04 -3.39
N ASP A 32 -21.54 -1.65 -4.11
CA ASP A 32 -20.30 -1.07 -3.57
C ASP A 32 -19.65 -1.95 -2.50
N GLY A 33 -19.77 -3.28 -2.67
CA GLY A 33 -19.30 -4.26 -1.71
C GLY A 33 -20.01 -4.23 -0.35
N ARG A 34 -21.19 -3.59 -0.25
CA ARG A 34 -22.08 -3.62 0.91
C ARG A 34 -23.31 -4.44 0.60
N ILE A 35 -23.79 -5.21 1.57
CA ILE A 35 -25.04 -5.95 1.47
C ILE A 35 -26.21 -4.95 1.51
N VAL A 36 -27.03 -4.95 0.47
CA VAL A 36 -28.20 -4.06 0.36
C VAL A 36 -29.53 -4.81 0.46
N HIS A 37 -29.51 -6.13 0.28
CA HIS A 37 -30.70 -6.98 0.43
C HIS A 37 -30.32 -8.40 0.85
N VAL A 38 -31.10 -8.96 1.77
CA VAL A 38 -31.06 -10.37 2.17
C VAL A 38 -32.48 -10.83 2.40
N GLY A 39 -32.89 -11.95 1.79
CA GLY A 39 -34.25 -12.44 1.97
C GLY A 39 -34.56 -13.75 1.25
N PRO A 40 -35.79 -14.26 1.37
CA PRO A 40 -36.24 -15.45 0.64
C PRO A 40 -36.33 -15.19 -0.87
N ALA A 41 -36.30 -16.24 -1.68
CA ALA A 41 -36.51 -16.14 -3.13
C ALA A 41 -37.81 -15.37 -3.46
N GLY A 42 -37.73 -14.50 -4.47
CA GLY A 42 -38.83 -13.62 -4.88
C GLY A 42 -38.90 -12.31 -4.12
N SER A 43 -38.16 -12.14 -3.02
CA SER A 43 -38.02 -10.83 -2.34
C SER A 43 -37.20 -9.81 -3.15
N ASP A 44 -36.49 -10.26 -4.20
CA ASP A 44 -35.66 -9.45 -5.10
C ASP A 44 -36.43 -8.83 -6.28
N ALA A 45 -37.75 -9.00 -6.38
CA ALA A 45 -38.53 -8.55 -7.55
C ALA A 45 -38.43 -7.03 -7.85
N HIS A 46 -38.07 -6.24 -6.85
CA HIS A 46 -37.88 -4.78 -6.93
C HIS A 46 -36.42 -4.38 -7.24
N LEU A 47 -35.50 -5.35 -7.29
CA LEU A 47 -34.08 -5.16 -7.55
C LEU A 47 -33.77 -5.35 -9.04
N GLN A 48 -32.83 -4.57 -9.55
CA GLN A 48 -32.35 -4.64 -10.93
C GLN A 48 -30.83 -4.85 -10.90
N PRO A 49 -30.37 -6.12 -10.83
CA PRO A 49 -28.94 -6.42 -10.70
C PRO A 49 -28.19 -6.22 -12.01
N THR A 50 -26.97 -5.67 -11.93
CA THR A 50 -26.02 -5.66 -13.04
C THR A 50 -25.52 -7.08 -13.33
N THR A 51 -25.16 -7.82 -12.28
CA THR A 51 -24.72 -9.22 -12.35
C THR A 51 -25.63 -10.11 -11.53
N ARG A 52 -26.11 -11.22 -12.12
CA ARG A 52 -26.85 -12.26 -11.40
C ARG A 52 -26.00 -13.53 -11.34
N ILE A 53 -25.84 -14.07 -10.14
CA ILE A 53 -25.11 -15.31 -9.87
C ILE A 53 -26.11 -16.33 -9.36
N ASP A 54 -26.26 -17.44 -10.08
CA ASP A 54 -26.99 -18.61 -9.58
C ASP A 54 -26.06 -19.39 -8.64
N GLY A 55 -26.47 -19.58 -7.40
CA GLY A 55 -25.74 -20.34 -6.40
C GLY A 55 -25.86 -21.85 -6.55
N GLU A 56 -26.76 -22.33 -7.42
CA GLU A 56 -27.03 -23.75 -7.68
C GLU A 56 -27.38 -24.54 -6.41
N GLY A 57 -28.06 -23.91 -5.44
CA GLY A 57 -28.43 -24.50 -4.16
C GLY A 57 -27.29 -24.55 -3.12
N ARG A 58 -26.12 -23.95 -3.41
CA ARG A 58 -24.99 -23.92 -2.47
C ARG A 58 -25.28 -23.12 -1.21
N TRP A 59 -24.56 -23.47 -0.15
CA TRP A 59 -24.60 -22.72 1.11
C TRP A 59 -23.70 -21.49 1.07
N VAL A 60 -24.11 -20.42 1.74
CA VAL A 60 -23.36 -19.17 1.86
C VAL A 60 -23.36 -18.73 3.32
N SER A 61 -22.18 -18.43 3.86
CA SER A 61 -21.99 -17.78 5.16
C SER A 61 -21.33 -16.42 4.96
N PRO A 62 -21.25 -15.58 6.02
CA PRO A 62 -20.21 -14.56 6.08
C PRO A 62 -18.85 -15.21 5.81
N GLY A 63 -17.94 -14.45 5.20
CA GLY A 63 -16.54 -14.84 5.09
C GLY A 63 -15.99 -15.22 6.48
N LEU A 64 -15.16 -16.27 6.53
CA LEU A 64 -14.59 -16.69 7.81
C LEU A 64 -13.60 -15.64 8.31
N ILE A 65 -13.53 -15.50 9.61
CA ILE A 65 -12.68 -14.55 10.32
C ILE A 65 -11.84 -15.33 11.32
N ASP A 66 -10.52 -15.31 11.14
CA ASP A 66 -9.62 -15.83 12.15
C ASP A 66 -9.19 -14.67 13.07
N CYS A 67 -9.78 -14.62 14.26
CA CYS A 67 -9.60 -13.50 15.18
C CYS A 67 -8.39 -13.64 16.12
N HIS A 68 -7.50 -14.62 15.90
CA HIS A 68 -6.29 -14.78 16.69
C HIS A 68 -5.21 -15.61 15.97
N THR A 69 -4.17 -14.93 15.44
CA THR A 69 -2.97 -15.59 14.91
C THR A 69 -1.67 -14.86 15.25
N HIS A 70 -0.54 -15.58 15.20
CA HIS A 70 0.82 -15.03 15.19
C HIS A 70 1.49 -15.37 13.85
N LEU A 71 0.82 -15.02 12.75
CA LEU A 71 1.12 -15.55 11.43
C LEU A 71 2.44 -15.03 10.81
N VAL A 72 3.02 -13.93 11.31
CA VAL A 72 4.28 -13.40 10.77
C VAL A 72 5.46 -13.83 11.65
N TYR A 73 6.19 -14.84 11.19
CA TYR A 73 7.44 -15.29 11.81
C TYR A 73 8.38 -15.93 10.79
N ALA A 74 9.67 -16.01 11.11
CA ALA A 74 10.63 -16.80 10.35
C ALA A 74 11.11 -18.04 11.13
N GLY A 75 11.63 -19.00 10.38
CA GLY A 75 12.20 -20.23 10.92
C GLY A 75 11.17 -21.34 11.18
N ASN A 76 11.66 -22.49 11.63
CA ASN A 76 10.87 -23.71 11.77
C ASN A 76 11.17 -24.42 13.10
N ARG A 77 10.13 -24.77 13.86
CA ARG A 77 10.22 -25.46 15.17
C ARG A 77 9.87 -26.95 15.12
N ALA A 78 9.76 -27.54 13.93
CA ALA A 78 9.49 -28.98 13.75
C ALA A 78 10.52 -29.88 14.46
N ASN A 79 11.81 -29.49 14.47
CA ASN A 79 12.86 -30.24 15.17
C ASN A 79 12.61 -30.28 16.69
N GLU A 80 12.09 -29.21 17.28
CA GLU A 80 11.74 -29.19 18.72
C GLU A 80 10.55 -30.09 19.02
N PHE A 81 9.62 -30.22 18.07
CA PHE A 81 8.53 -31.20 18.17
C PHE A 81 9.08 -32.64 18.14
N GLU A 82 10.00 -32.96 17.23
CA GLU A 82 10.67 -34.25 17.17
C GLU A 82 11.43 -34.57 18.47
N GLN A 83 12.22 -33.63 18.99
CA GLN A 83 12.97 -33.79 20.24
C GLN A 83 12.06 -34.06 21.44
N ARG A 84 10.92 -33.38 21.55
CA ARG A 84 9.94 -33.65 22.61
C ARG A 84 9.38 -35.06 22.52
N LEU A 85 9.12 -35.57 21.32
CA LEU A 85 8.68 -36.96 21.12
C LEU A 85 9.76 -37.99 21.47
N GLN A 86 11.04 -37.60 21.40
CA GLN A 86 12.18 -38.40 21.84
C GLN A 86 12.46 -38.28 23.35
N GLY A 87 11.66 -37.51 24.09
CA GLY A 87 11.73 -37.39 25.55
C GLY A 87 12.58 -36.23 26.08
N VAL A 88 13.05 -35.31 25.23
CA VAL A 88 13.76 -34.11 25.68
C VAL A 88 12.77 -33.14 26.32
N SER A 89 13.08 -32.65 27.53
CA SER A 89 12.19 -31.73 28.24
C SER A 89 12.19 -30.32 27.62
N TYR A 90 11.08 -29.59 27.77
CA TYR A 90 10.98 -28.21 27.29
C TYR A 90 12.06 -27.30 27.90
N ALA A 91 12.39 -27.51 29.18
CA ALA A 91 13.45 -26.76 29.86
C ALA A 91 14.84 -27.02 29.24
N GLU A 92 15.13 -28.24 28.79
CA GLU A 92 16.37 -28.57 28.09
C GLU A 92 16.42 -27.93 26.70
N ILE A 93 15.31 -27.98 25.94
CA ILE A 93 15.20 -27.32 24.63
C ILE A 93 15.40 -25.80 24.78
N ALA A 94 14.75 -25.18 25.76
CA ALA A 94 14.89 -23.75 26.03
C ALA A 94 16.33 -23.38 26.44
N ARG A 95 16.99 -24.19 27.29
CA ARG A 95 18.41 -23.99 27.66
C ARG A 95 19.37 -24.13 26.47
N ALA A 96 19.03 -24.96 25.50
CA ALA A 96 19.77 -25.09 24.24
C ALA A 96 19.48 -23.96 23.24
N GLY A 97 18.64 -22.98 23.60
CA GLY A 97 18.29 -21.84 22.76
C GLY A 97 17.10 -22.08 21.81
N GLY A 98 16.34 -23.16 22.02
CA GLY A 98 15.03 -23.40 21.40
C GLY A 98 13.91 -22.57 22.03
N GLY A 99 12.65 -22.91 21.75
CA GLY A 99 11.51 -22.20 22.33
C GLY A 99 11.13 -20.93 21.57
N ILE A 100 10.38 -20.03 22.20
CA ILE A 100 10.05 -18.72 21.60
C ILE A 100 11.30 -17.91 21.22
N VAL A 101 12.40 -18.08 21.95
CA VAL A 101 13.67 -17.38 21.70
C VAL A 101 14.25 -17.74 20.33
N SER A 102 14.07 -18.98 19.85
CA SER A 102 14.56 -19.39 18.53
C SER A 102 13.79 -18.69 17.41
N THR A 103 12.45 -18.63 17.52
CA THR A 103 11.59 -17.88 16.60
C THR A 103 11.89 -16.39 16.64
N VAL A 104 12.04 -15.78 17.83
CA VAL A 104 12.39 -14.36 17.96
C VAL A 104 13.71 -14.08 17.23
N ARG A 105 14.73 -14.90 17.43
CA ARG A 105 16.03 -14.72 16.75
C ARG A 105 15.90 -14.79 15.23
N ALA A 106 15.18 -15.80 14.71
CA ALA A 106 14.97 -15.96 13.27
C ALA A 106 14.17 -14.79 12.68
N THR A 107 13.06 -14.40 13.31
CA THR A 107 12.21 -13.29 12.87
C THR A 107 12.95 -11.95 12.86
N ARG A 108 13.78 -11.68 13.88
CA ARG A 108 14.64 -10.49 13.91
C ARG A 108 15.68 -10.49 12.78
N ALA A 109 16.32 -11.63 12.52
CA ALA A 109 17.35 -11.75 11.49
C ALA A 109 16.81 -11.68 10.06
N ALA A 110 15.56 -12.10 9.83
CA ALA A 110 14.94 -12.09 8.51
C ALA A 110 14.64 -10.66 8.02
N SER A 111 14.83 -10.45 6.71
CA SER A 111 14.39 -9.21 6.04
C SER A 111 12.86 -9.15 5.94
N PRO A 112 12.26 -7.98 5.69
CA PRO A 112 10.82 -7.87 5.44
C PRO A 112 10.32 -8.81 4.31
N GLU A 113 11.08 -8.91 3.22
CA GLU A 113 10.75 -9.73 2.05
C GLU A 113 10.81 -11.22 2.39
N GLN A 114 11.81 -11.63 3.18
CA GLN A 114 11.93 -13.00 3.67
C GLN A 114 10.77 -13.37 4.61
N LEU A 115 10.42 -12.47 5.54
CA LEU A 115 9.27 -12.67 6.42
C LEU A 115 7.95 -12.80 5.65
N ALA A 116 7.74 -11.94 4.64
CA ALA A 116 6.57 -12.03 3.78
C ALA A 116 6.56 -13.36 2.99
N HIS A 117 7.69 -13.74 2.40
CA HIS A 117 7.83 -15.00 1.67
C HIS A 117 7.50 -16.23 2.54
N GLU A 118 8.05 -16.31 3.75
CA GLU A 118 7.81 -17.43 4.68
C GLU A 118 6.40 -17.44 5.29
N SER A 119 5.74 -16.28 5.38
CA SER A 119 4.40 -16.16 5.98
C SER A 119 3.28 -16.39 4.98
N ARG A 120 3.50 -16.05 3.70
CA ARG A 120 2.51 -16.16 2.62
C ARG A 120 1.84 -17.54 2.52
N PRO A 121 2.56 -18.68 2.54
CA PRO A 121 1.91 -19.99 2.39
C PRO A 121 0.86 -20.27 3.48
N ARG A 122 1.09 -19.79 4.71
CA ARG A 122 0.17 -19.96 5.84
C ARG A 122 -1.12 -19.17 5.63
N LEU A 123 -0.99 -17.91 5.21
CA LEU A 123 -2.15 -17.06 4.91
C LEU A 123 -2.94 -17.59 3.72
N LEU A 124 -2.26 -18.07 2.68
CA LEU A 124 -2.92 -18.68 1.52
C LEU A 124 -3.71 -19.95 1.89
N ALA A 125 -3.21 -20.76 2.83
CA ALA A 125 -3.93 -21.93 3.32
C ALA A 125 -5.24 -21.55 4.03
N MET A 126 -5.21 -20.57 4.93
CA MET A 126 -6.41 -20.05 5.60
C MET A 126 -7.40 -19.40 4.61
N ARG A 127 -6.88 -18.61 3.67
CA ARG A 127 -7.69 -18.00 2.59
C ARG A 127 -8.41 -19.06 1.76
N ALA A 128 -7.74 -20.19 1.50
CA ALA A 128 -8.33 -21.30 0.76
C ALA A 128 -9.51 -21.94 1.51
N GLU A 129 -9.58 -21.84 2.84
CA GLU A 129 -10.71 -22.29 3.66
C GLU A 129 -11.74 -21.20 3.95
N GLY A 130 -11.76 -20.12 3.16
CA GLY A 130 -12.85 -19.13 3.19
C GLY A 130 -12.59 -17.93 4.08
N VAL A 131 -11.37 -17.77 4.62
CA VAL A 131 -11.01 -16.60 5.42
C VAL A 131 -11.01 -15.33 4.55
N THR A 132 -11.80 -14.34 4.95
CA THR A 132 -11.80 -12.98 4.36
C THR A 132 -11.12 -11.95 5.25
N THR A 133 -11.11 -12.17 6.56
CA THR A 133 -10.48 -11.28 7.54
C THR A 133 -9.64 -12.08 8.53
N ILE A 134 -8.46 -11.57 8.88
CA ILE A 134 -7.55 -12.22 9.81
C ILE A 134 -6.90 -11.21 10.75
N GLU A 135 -6.84 -11.53 12.02
CA GLU A 135 -5.94 -10.83 12.94
C GLU A 135 -4.53 -11.38 12.82
N ILE A 136 -3.56 -10.50 12.63
CA ILE A 136 -2.14 -10.87 12.68
C ILE A 136 -1.49 -10.10 13.83
N LYS A 137 -1.12 -10.84 14.87
CA LYS A 137 -0.35 -10.31 16.00
C LYS A 137 1.13 -10.28 15.66
N SER A 138 1.79 -9.23 16.13
CA SER A 138 3.25 -9.20 16.24
C SER A 138 3.70 -10.03 17.46
N GLY A 139 4.86 -9.73 18.06
CA GLY A 139 5.32 -10.40 19.30
C GLY A 139 6.46 -11.39 19.14
N TYR A 140 7.02 -11.59 17.94
CA TYR A 140 8.34 -12.23 17.78
C TYR A 140 9.47 -11.21 17.57
N GLY A 141 9.17 -9.93 17.73
CA GLY A 141 10.12 -8.83 17.51
C GLY A 141 10.73 -8.39 18.83
N LEU A 142 9.94 -8.23 19.88
CA LEU A 142 10.32 -7.81 21.24
C LEU A 142 11.30 -6.60 21.30
N THR A 143 11.29 -5.77 20.27
CA THR A 143 11.95 -4.46 20.12
C THR A 143 11.04 -3.60 19.26
N LEU A 144 11.05 -2.27 19.42
CA LEU A 144 10.24 -1.39 18.57
C LEU A 144 10.49 -1.62 17.07
N GLN A 145 11.76 -1.77 16.66
CA GLN A 145 12.12 -1.92 15.25
C GLN A 145 11.55 -3.21 14.65
N ASP A 146 11.70 -4.34 15.34
CA ASP A 146 11.28 -5.64 14.82
C ASP A 146 9.76 -5.87 14.95
N GLU A 147 9.12 -5.26 15.95
CA GLU A 147 7.66 -5.24 16.07
C GLU A 147 7.04 -4.40 14.93
N ARG A 148 7.59 -3.22 14.64
CA ARG A 148 7.22 -2.42 13.45
C ARG A 148 7.37 -3.21 12.15
N LYS A 149 8.50 -3.87 11.97
CA LYS A 149 8.77 -4.71 10.78
C LYS A 149 7.69 -5.78 10.59
N GLN A 150 7.31 -6.50 11.64
CA GLN A 150 6.26 -7.52 11.56
C GLN A 150 4.89 -6.93 11.21
N LEU A 151 4.49 -5.82 11.85
CA LEU A 151 3.20 -5.18 11.58
C LEU A 151 3.12 -4.63 10.14
N GLN A 152 4.22 -4.11 9.61
CA GLN A 152 4.31 -3.68 8.21
C GLN A 152 4.21 -4.86 7.23
N VAL A 153 4.91 -5.97 7.52
CA VAL A 153 4.81 -7.20 6.72
C VAL A 153 3.39 -7.78 6.77
N ALA A 154 2.73 -7.76 7.94
CA ALA A 154 1.35 -8.22 8.08
C ALA A 154 0.39 -7.47 7.14
N ARG A 155 0.51 -6.14 7.06
CA ARG A 155 -0.30 -5.32 6.14
C ARG A 155 -0.01 -5.63 4.67
N ALA A 156 1.26 -5.68 4.30
CA ALA A 156 1.66 -5.98 2.93
C ALA A 156 1.13 -7.36 2.48
N LEU A 157 1.16 -8.36 3.37
CA LEU A 157 0.59 -9.68 3.11
C LEU A 157 -0.93 -9.64 2.88
N GLY A 158 -1.67 -8.81 3.63
CA GLY A 158 -3.11 -8.64 3.43
C GLY A 158 -3.46 -8.09 2.06
N GLU A 159 -2.74 -7.06 1.61
CA GLU A 159 -2.89 -6.46 0.28
C GLU A 159 -2.56 -7.47 -0.82
N GLU A 160 -1.43 -8.14 -0.69
CA GLU A 160 -0.93 -9.12 -1.65
C GLU A 160 -1.82 -10.36 -1.76
N CYS A 161 -2.24 -10.92 -0.63
CA CYS A 161 -3.03 -12.14 -0.59
C CYS A 161 -4.54 -11.88 -0.72
N ARG A 162 -4.98 -10.62 -0.76
CA ARG A 162 -6.40 -10.24 -0.74
C ARG A 162 -7.11 -10.89 0.46
N VAL A 163 -6.71 -10.47 1.66
CA VAL A 163 -7.33 -10.80 2.94
C VAL A 163 -7.28 -9.52 3.79
N ASN A 164 -8.37 -9.16 4.45
CA ASN A 164 -8.39 -8.00 5.34
C ASN A 164 -7.56 -8.35 6.59
N VAL A 165 -6.49 -7.61 6.85
CA VAL A 165 -5.63 -7.85 8.01
C VAL A 165 -5.96 -6.83 9.08
N VAL A 166 -6.29 -7.31 10.28
CA VAL A 166 -6.43 -6.51 11.51
C VAL A 166 -5.14 -6.66 12.30
N PRO A 167 -4.21 -5.69 12.24
CA PRO A 167 -2.93 -5.80 12.92
C PRO A 167 -3.08 -5.50 14.41
N THR A 168 -2.54 -6.39 15.25
CA THR A 168 -2.54 -6.24 16.72
C THR A 168 -1.11 -6.26 17.25
N PHE A 169 -0.76 -5.26 18.07
CA PHE A 169 0.56 -5.15 18.66
C PHE A 169 0.66 -5.99 19.93
N LEU A 170 1.53 -7.00 19.92
CA LEU A 170 1.82 -7.86 21.07
C LEU A 170 3.29 -7.72 21.50
N GLY A 171 3.72 -6.50 21.83
CA GLY A 171 5.10 -6.27 22.31
C GLY A 171 5.40 -6.99 23.62
N ALA A 172 4.40 -7.14 24.48
CA ALA A 172 4.48 -7.87 25.75
C ALA A 172 4.07 -9.35 25.57
N HIS A 173 4.67 -10.03 24.57
CA HIS A 173 4.49 -11.47 24.35
C HIS A 173 5.34 -12.32 25.30
N ALA A 174 6.61 -11.92 25.47
CA ALA A 174 7.57 -12.57 26.34
C ALA A 174 8.62 -11.56 26.79
N VAL A 175 9.26 -11.81 27.93
CA VAL A 175 10.37 -10.98 28.42
C VAL A 175 11.64 -11.33 27.62
N PRO A 176 12.32 -10.36 26.98
CA PRO A 176 13.57 -10.62 26.27
C PRO A 176 14.63 -11.26 27.20
N PRO A 177 15.43 -12.23 26.70
CA PRO A 177 16.47 -12.85 27.51
C PRO A 177 17.42 -11.83 28.14
N GLY A 178 17.63 -11.95 29.46
CA GLY A 178 18.55 -11.08 30.21
C GLY A 178 17.96 -9.75 30.68
N ARG A 179 16.67 -9.49 30.46
CA ARG A 179 15.97 -8.28 30.95
C ARG A 179 15.02 -8.58 32.09
N GLN A 180 14.73 -7.56 32.89
CA GLN A 180 13.70 -7.63 33.92
C GLN A 180 12.33 -7.33 33.31
N ALA A 181 11.30 -8.05 33.76
CA ALA A 181 9.95 -7.91 33.22
C ALA A 181 9.42 -6.47 33.33
N GLN A 182 9.58 -5.82 34.51
CA GLN A 182 9.09 -4.46 34.72
C GLN A 182 9.77 -3.44 33.81
N GLU A 183 11.10 -3.48 33.70
CA GLU A 183 11.86 -2.58 32.83
C GLU A 183 11.41 -2.72 31.36
N TYR A 184 11.12 -3.95 30.92
CA TYR A 184 10.62 -4.18 29.57
C TYR A 184 9.16 -3.73 29.40
N THR A 185 8.31 -3.91 30.41
CA THR A 185 6.95 -3.35 30.42
C THR A 185 6.98 -1.83 30.28
N ASP A 186 7.86 -1.15 31.03
CA ASP A 186 8.01 0.31 30.95
C ASP A 186 8.39 0.73 29.52
N GLU A 187 9.32 0.03 28.86
CA GLU A 187 9.66 0.29 27.45
C GLU A 187 8.49 0.03 26.48
N VAL A 188 7.75 -1.05 26.67
CA VAL A 188 6.55 -1.33 25.86
C VAL A 188 5.55 -0.18 25.98
N CYS A 189 5.30 0.30 27.20
CA CYS A 189 4.33 1.37 27.48
C CYS A 189 4.80 2.76 27.05
N GLU A 190 6.05 3.12 27.33
CA GLU A 190 6.56 4.49 27.15
C GLU A 190 7.18 4.72 25.77
N VAL A 191 7.62 3.65 25.09
CA VAL A 191 8.34 3.74 23.81
C VAL A 191 7.56 3.04 22.71
N MET A 192 7.17 1.79 22.90
CA MET A 192 6.65 0.99 21.77
C MET A 192 5.21 1.35 21.41
N ILE A 193 4.29 1.34 22.37
CA ILE A 193 2.87 1.67 22.15
C ILE A 193 2.69 3.05 21.52
N PRO A 194 3.30 4.14 22.04
CA PRO A 194 3.16 5.47 21.44
C PRO A 194 3.66 5.50 20.00
N ALA A 195 4.77 4.81 19.73
CA ALA A 195 5.41 4.76 18.41
C ALA A 195 4.60 3.95 17.39
N ILE A 196 3.97 2.85 17.81
CA ILE A 196 3.07 2.04 16.97
C ILE A 196 1.77 2.80 16.68
N ALA A 197 1.20 3.46 17.70
CA ALA A 197 -0.01 4.25 17.55
C ALA A 197 0.19 5.47 16.64
N ALA A 198 1.30 6.19 16.80
CA ALA A 198 1.62 7.37 15.98
C ALA A 198 1.82 7.03 14.49
N GLU A 199 2.35 5.84 14.18
CA GLU A 199 2.43 5.33 12.80
C GLU A 199 1.13 4.67 12.33
N GLY A 200 0.13 4.57 13.20
CA GLY A 200 -1.13 3.89 12.96
C GLY A 200 -0.93 2.47 12.49
N LEU A 201 0.01 1.70 13.08
CA LEU A 201 0.41 0.37 12.62
C LEU A 201 -0.42 -0.79 13.19
N ALA A 202 -1.13 -0.59 14.29
CA ALA A 202 -1.98 -1.57 14.94
C ALA A 202 -3.34 -0.96 15.32
N GLU A 203 -4.37 -1.79 15.43
CA GLU A 203 -5.72 -1.39 15.88
C GLU A 203 -5.96 -1.74 17.35
N ALA A 204 -5.26 -2.76 17.86
CA ALA A 204 -5.31 -3.19 19.24
C ALA A 204 -3.91 -3.45 19.82
N VAL A 205 -3.82 -3.43 21.15
CA VAL A 205 -2.68 -3.91 21.94
C VAL A 205 -3.11 -5.17 22.68
N ASP A 206 -2.19 -6.12 22.73
CA ASP A 206 -2.33 -7.37 23.44
C ASP A 206 -1.13 -7.60 24.37
N ILE A 207 -1.31 -8.46 25.38
CA ILE A 207 -0.30 -8.86 26.36
C ILE A 207 -0.53 -10.31 26.79
N PHE A 208 0.56 -11.05 26.97
CA PHE A 208 0.53 -12.38 27.57
C PHE A 208 0.67 -12.32 29.10
N CYS A 209 -0.48 -12.39 29.78
CA CYS A 209 -0.57 -12.33 31.23
C CYS A 209 -0.55 -13.74 31.84
N GLU A 210 0.64 -14.23 32.18
CA GLU A 210 0.86 -15.58 32.72
C GLU A 210 2.05 -15.58 33.69
N ASN A 211 2.11 -16.54 34.62
CA ASN A 211 3.18 -16.68 35.62
C ASN A 211 4.58 -16.76 35.01
N ILE A 212 4.67 -17.15 33.74
CA ILE A 212 5.92 -17.28 32.98
C ILE A 212 6.26 -16.04 32.13
N ALA A 213 5.36 -15.04 32.10
CA ALA A 213 5.46 -13.85 31.26
C ALA A 213 5.21 -12.58 32.09
N PHE A 214 4.02 -11.96 31.96
CA PHE A 214 3.68 -10.71 32.63
C PHE A 214 2.61 -10.90 33.70
N SER A 215 2.69 -10.10 34.77
CA SER A 215 1.73 -10.07 35.86
C SER A 215 0.51 -9.19 35.55
N PRO A 216 -0.61 -9.32 36.28
CA PRO A 216 -1.76 -8.43 36.14
C PRO A 216 -1.44 -6.95 36.36
N ALA A 217 -0.48 -6.63 37.24
CA ALA A 217 -0.03 -5.26 37.46
C ALA A 217 0.64 -4.66 36.22
N GLN A 218 1.41 -5.46 35.49
CA GLN A 218 2.06 -5.07 34.24
C GLN A 218 1.06 -5.00 33.08
N ALA A 219 0.12 -5.94 33.01
CA ALA A 219 -0.98 -5.88 32.04
C ALA A 219 -1.79 -4.58 32.18
N ARG A 220 -2.09 -4.17 33.41
CA ARG A 220 -2.75 -2.88 33.70
C ARG A 220 -1.98 -1.70 33.10
N GLN A 221 -0.65 -1.65 33.26
CA GLN A 221 0.17 -0.57 32.69
C GLN A 221 0.08 -0.52 31.16
N VAL A 222 0.16 -1.69 30.51
CA VAL A 222 0.02 -1.82 29.05
C VAL A 222 -1.36 -1.34 28.59
N PHE A 223 -2.41 -1.66 29.34
CA PHE A 223 -3.77 -1.22 29.03
C PHE A 223 -3.98 0.28 29.23
N ASP A 224 -3.41 0.86 30.29
CA ASP A 224 -3.45 2.31 30.50
C ASP A 224 -2.74 3.04 29.35
N ALA A 225 -1.59 2.54 28.90
CA ALA A 225 -0.87 3.08 27.74
C ALA A 225 -1.68 2.92 26.43
N ALA A 226 -2.26 1.74 26.18
CA ALA A 226 -3.08 1.50 24.99
C ALA A 226 -4.27 2.47 24.91
N ARG A 227 -4.99 2.68 26.02
CA ARG A 227 -6.09 3.65 26.13
C ARG A 227 -5.62 5.09 25.89
N ALA A 228 -4.48 5.48 26.46
CA ALA A 228 -3.92 6.82 26.26
C ALA A 228 -3.62 7.12 24.78
N HIS A 229 -3.39 6.08 23.98
CA HIS A 229 -3.08 6.17 22.55
C HIS A 229 -4.22 5.69 21.63
N GLY A 230 -5.43 5.49 22.15
CA GLY A 230 -6.61 5.15 21.36
C GLY A 230 -6.59 3.77 20.72
N LEU A 231 -5.78 2.84 21.23
CA LEU A 231 -5.74 1.45 20.76
C LEU A 231 -6.72 0.59 21.57
N ALA A 232 -7.40 -0.33 20.90
CA ALA A 232 -8.24 -1.31 21.57
C ALA A 232 -7.40 -2.28 22.42
N ILE A 233 -8.04 -2.98 23.35
CA ILE A 233 -7.35 -3.87 24.29
C ILE A 233 -7.77 -5.32 24.05
N LYS A 234 -6.78 -6.20 24.08
CA LYS A 234 -6.92 -7.67 24.08
C LYS A 234 -5.98 -8.26 25.13
N ILE A 235 -6.19 -9.52 25.48
CA ILE A 235 -5.32 -10.22 26.42
C ILE A 235 -5.24 -11.70 26.10
N HIS A 236 -4.03 -12.27 26.17
CA HIS A 236 -3.85 -13.71 26.38
C HIS A 236 -3.78 -13.96 27.88
N ALA A 237 -4.71 -14.73 28.42
CA ALA A 237 -4.78 -14.94 29.86
C ALA A 237 -5.37 -16.30 30.22
N GLU A 238 -5.06 -16.72 31.45
CA GLU A 238 -5.54 -17.96 32.05
C GLU A 238 -5.26 -19.24 31.25
N GLN A 239 -4.20 -19.25 30.43
CA GLN A 239 -3.81 -20.44 29.68
C GLN A 239 -3.25 -21.53 30.59
N LEU A 240 -2.36 -21.17 31.52
CA LEU A 240 -1.66 -22.13 32.39
C LEU A 240 -2.07 -21.96 33.85
N SER A 241 -2.53 -20.77 34.25
CA SER A 241 -2.99 -20.48 35.61
C SER A 241 -3.95 -19.32 35.69
N ASN A 242 -4.83 -19.32 36.69
CA ASN A 242 -5.71 -18.19 36.94
C ASN A 242 -4.97 -17.05 37.66
N GLN A 243 -4.77 -15.93 36.96
CA GLN A 243 -4.23 -14.68 37.53
C GLN A 243 -5.25 -13.53 37.52
N HIS A 244 -6.52 -13.80 37.21
CA HIS A 244 -7.57 -12.79 37.06
C HIS A 244 -7.24 -11.73 35.98
N GLY A 245 -6.52 -12.13 34.94
CA GLY A 245 -6.19 -11.30 33.77
C GLY A 245 -7.41 -11.00 32.90
N ALA A 246 -8.28 -11.97 32.65
CA ALA A 246 -9.54 -11.77 31.94
C ALA A 246 -10.48 -10.82 32.70
N GLU A 247 -10.58 -10.96 34.03
CA GLU A 247 -11.34 -10.02 34.88
C GLU A 247 -10.79 -8.59 34.74
N LEU A 248 -9.47 -8.44 34.82
CA LEU A 248 -8.79 -7.17 34.62
C LEU A 248 -9.09 -6.58 33.24
N ALA A 249 -8.91 -7.35 32.17
CA ALA A 249 -9.12 -6.90 30.79
C ALA A 249 -10.57 -6.51 30.54
N ALA A 250 -11.54 -7.27 31.05
CA ALA A 250 -12.96 -6.93 30.99
C ALA A 250 -13.26 -5.59 31.69
N GLY A 251 -12.63 -5.33 32.85
CA GLY A 251 -12.70 -4.02 33.52
C GLY A 251 -12.11 -2.86 32.69
N PHE A 252 -11.29 -3.18 31.70
CA PHE A 252 -10.74 -2.24 30.72
C PHE A 252 -11.55 -2.16 29.41
N GLY A 253 -12.66 -2.88 29.30
CA GLY A 253 -13.45 -2.93 28.06
C GLY A 253 -12.69 -3.61 26.92
N ALA A 254 -11.86 -4.62 27.23
CA ALA A 254 -11.15 -5.40 26.24
C ALA A 254 -12.12 -6.07 25.26
N LEU A 255 -11.70 -6.14 23.99
CA LEU A 255 -12.45 -6.81 22.92
C LEU A 255 -12.51 -8.32 23.15
N SER A 256 -11.40 -8.93 23.54
CA SER A 256 -11.34 -10.35 23.87
C SER A 256 -10.34 -10.71 24.96
N ALA A 257 -10.58 -11.87 25.57
CA ALA A 257 -9.63 -12.62 26.37
C ALA A 257 -9.47 -14.01 25.75
N ASP A 258 -8.22 -14.40 25.52
CA ASP A 258 -7.84 -15.53 24.68
C ASP A 258 -7.17 -16.61 25.54
N HIS A 259 -7.31 -17.90 25.16
CA HIS A 259 -6.94 -19.12 25.91
C HIS A 259 -7.95 -19.56 26.98
N ILE A 260 -7.98 -18.88 28.12
CA ILE A 260 -9.00 -18.99 29.19
C ILE A 260 -9.26 -20.39 29.79
N GLU A 261 -8.35 -21.36 29.67
CA GLU A 261 -8.50 -22.72 30.21
C GLU A 261 -8.72 -22.74 31.74
N HIS A 262 -8.08 -21.82 32.47
CA HIS A 262 -8.14 -21.70 33.93
C HIS A 262 -9.08 -20.59 34.45
N LEU A 263 -9.93 -20.01 33.60
CA LEU A 263 -10.84 -18.93 33.96
C LEU A 263 -11.83 -19.34 35.06
N ASP A 264 -12.08 -18.45 36.03
CA ASP A 264 -13.02 -18.66 37.13
C ASP A 264 -14.34 -17.88 36.97
N ASP A 265 -15.26 -18.09 37.92
CA ASP A 265 -16.59 -17.46 37.93
C ASP A 265 -16.53 -15.93 37.97
N ALA A 266 -15.50 -15.35 38.61
CA ALA A 266 -15.32 -13.89 38.68
C ALA A 266 -14.95 -13.31 37.31
N GLY A 267 -13.99 -13.94 36.63
CA GLY A 267 -13.62 -13.60 35.25
C GLY A 267 -14.78 -13.76 34.28
N ILE A 268 -15.54 -14.86 34.37
CA ILE A 268 -16.75 -15.09 33.55
C ILE A 268 -17.77 -13.97 33.74
N ALA A 269 -18.08 -13.61 35.00
CA ALA A 269 -19.04 -12.56 35.31
C ALA A 269 -18.58 -11.19 34.77
N ALA A 270 -17.28 -10.89 34.87
CA ALA A 270 -16.71 -9.64 34.36
C ALA A 270 -16.77 -9.58 32.82
N MET A 271 -16.39 -10.65 32.13
CA MET A 271 -16.46 -10.73 30.67
C MET A 271 -17.90 -10.58 30.16
N ALA A 272 -18.86 -11.26 30.81
CA ALA A 272 -20.28 -11.14 30.47
C ALA A 272 -20.79 -9.69 30.62
N ALA A 273 -20.41 -9.02 31.70
CA ALA A 273 -20.81 -7.65 31.97
C ALA A 273 -20.19 -6.64 30.98
N ALA A 274 -18.94 -6.86 30.58
CA ALA A 274 -18.22 -5.98 29.65
C ALA A 274 -18.53 -6.25 28.17
N GLY A 275 -19.04 -7.44 27.85
CA GLY A 275 -19.17 -7.92 26.47
C GLY A 275 -17.84 -8.38 25.85
N THR A 276 -16.82 -8.64 26.67
CA THR A 276 -15.53 -9.19 26.23
C THR A 276 -15.70 -10.60 25.71
N VAL A 277 -15.17 -10.87 24.52
CA VAL A 277 -15.31 -12.18 23.87
C VAL A 277 -14.30 -13.18 24.45
N ALA A 278 -14.77 -14.40 24.73
CA ALA A 278 -13.91 -15.53 25.06
C ALA A 278 -13.41 -16.20 23.77
N VAL A 279 -12.12 -16.09 23.47
CA VAL A 279 -11.51 -16.72 22.28
C VAL A 279 -10.87 -18.05 22.66
N LEU A 280 -11.44 -19.12 22.13
CA LEU A 280 -11.04 -20.50 22.41
C LEU A 280 -10.06 -21.00 21.34
N LEU A 281 -8.96 -21.62 21.78
CA LEU A 281 -7.82 -21.97 20.92
C LEU A 281 -7.57 -23.49 20.91
N PRO A 282 -8.43 -24.28 20.25
CA PRO A 282 -8.38 -25.75 20.34
C PRO A 282 -7.12 -26.37 19.74
N GLY A 283 -6.49 -25.71 18.76
CA GLY A 283 -5.21 -26.14 18.18
C GLY A 283 -4.08 -26.12 19.21
N ALA A 284 -4.01 -25.05 20.01
CA ALA A 284 -3.06 -24.92 21.10
C ALA A 284 -3.26 -26.01 22.17
N PHE A 285 -4.50 -26.13 22.67
CA PHE A 285 -4.90 -27.16 23.64
C PHE A 285 -4.51 -28.58 23.17
N TYR A 286 -4.79 -28.92 21.91
CA TYR A 286 -4.45 -30.22 21.34
C TYR A 286 -2.94 -30.44 21.29
N PHE A 287 -2.20 -29.48 20.76
CA PHE A 287 -0.78 -29.64 20.45
C PHE A 287 0.10 -29.60 21.71
N THR A 288 -0.27 -28.82 22.73
CA THR A 288 0.38 -28.83 24.05
C THR A 288 -0.01 -30.02 24.91
N ARG A 289 -1.05 -30.78 24.51
CA ARG A 289 -1.65 -31.89 25.25
C ARG A 289 -2.18 -31.45 26.62
N ASP A 290 -2.79 -30.28 26.66
CA ASP A 290 -3.44 -29.82 27.87
C ASP A 290 -4.62 -30.73 28.25
N THR A 291 -4.95 -30.75 29.53
CA THR A 291 -6.07 -31.52 30.08
C THR A 291 -7.08 -30.64 30.80
N THR A 292 -6.76 -29.37 31.05
CA THR A 292 -7.67 -28.40 31.65
C THR A 292 -8.59 -27.82 30.57
N LEU A 293 -9.87 -28.16 30.61
CA LEU A 293 -10.83 -27.62 29.66
C LEU A 293 -11.25 -26.19 30.06
N PRO A 294 -11.40 -25.26 29.09
CA PRO A 294 -12.01 -23.97 29.36
C PRO A 294 -13.44 -24.15 29.89
N PRO A 295 -13.95 -23.22 30.73
CA PRO A 295 -15.24 -23.37 31.43
C PRO A 295 -16.45 -23.09 30.52
N ILE A 296 -16.55 -23.78 29.38
CA ILE A 296 -17.55 -23.56 28.32
C ILE A 296 -18.98 -23.52 28.84
N ALA A 297 -19.35 -24.45 29.71
CA ALA A 297 -20.72 -24.53 30.23
C ALA A 297 -21.08 -23.29 31.07
N ALA A 298 -20.14 -22.78 31.86
CA ALA A 298 -20.34 -21.59 32.68
C ALA A 298 -20.33 -20.31 31.83
N LEU A 299 -19.41 -20.19 30.88
CA LEU A 299 -19.40 -19.08 29.89
C LEU A 299 -20.72 -18.99 29.12
N ARG A 300 -21.21 -20.14 28.62
CA ARG A 300 -22.50 -20.24 27.93
C ARG A 300 -23.66 -19.83 28.84
N ALA A 301 -23.69 -20.31 30.08
CA ALA A 301 -24.74 -19.97 31.05
C ALA A 301 -24.75 -18.47 31.41
N ALA A 302 -23.58 -17.83 31.41
CA ALA A 302 -23.43 -16.40 31.65
C ALA A 302 -23.69 -15.53 30.40
N GLY A 303 -23.85 -16.13 29.21
CA GLY A 303 -24.05 -15.41 27.96
C GLY A 303 -22.78 -14.73 27.43
N VAL A 304 -21.58 -15.21 27.81
CA VAL A 304 -20.32 -14.69 27.28
C VAL A 304 -20.19 -15.09 25.80
N PRO A 305 -19.93 -14.15 24.88
CA PRO A 305 -19.65 -14.47 23.48
C PRO A 305 -18.45 -15.43 23.33
N LEU A 306 -18.60 -16.48 22.52
CA LEU A 306 -17.57 -17.50 22.29
C LEU A 306 -17.04 -17.43 20.85
N ALA A 307 -15.76 -17.08 20.68
CA ALA A 307 -15.06 -17.13 19.40
C ALA A 307 -14.11 -18.32 19.33
N LEU A 308 -13.79 -18.73 18.09
CA LEU A 308 -12.76 -19.74 17.80
C LEU A 308 -11.69 -19.10 16.90
N ALA A 309 -10.45 -19.53 17.08
CA ALA A 309 -9.34 -19.13 16.23
C ALA A 309 -8.29 -20.23 16.13
N THR A 310 -7.40 -20.13 15.14
CA THR A 310 -6.39 -21.16 14.90
C THR A 310 -5.20 -21.06 15.86
N ASP A 311 -4.93 -19.88 16.41
CA ASP A 311 -3.68 -19.57 17.10
C ASP A 311 -2.45 -19.89 16.22
N SER A 312 -2.52 -19.65 14.91
CA SER A 312 -1.43 -20.05 14.01
C SER A 312 -0.08 -19.47 14.44
N ASN A 313 0.78 -20.33 15.00
CA ASN A 313 2.09 -20.00 15.52
C ASN A 313 3.03 -21.23 15.46
N PRO A 314 4.36 -21.07 15.50
CA PRO A 314 5.28 -22.19 15.29
C PRO A 314 5.44 -23.10 16.52
N GLY A 315 5.00 -22.66 17.70
CA GLY A 315 5.37 -23.26 18.98
C GLY A 315 4.30 -24.13 19.61
N THR A 316 3.07 -23.64 19.62
CA THR A 316 1.93 -24.24 20.33
C THR A 316 0.77 -24.55 19.40
N SER A 317 0.61 -23.90 18.25
CA SER A 317 -0.45 -24.26 17.30
C SER A 317 -0.03 -24.00 15.85
N PRO A 318 0.73 -24.91 15.22
CA PRO A 318 1.06 -24.81 13.78
C PRO A 318 -0.14 -25.19 12.90
N LEU A 319 -1.32 -24.65 13.23
CA LEU A 319 -2.62 -24.91 12.60
C LEU A 319 -2.98 -23.75 11.69
N THR A 320 -3.27 -24.02 10.41
CA THR A 320 -3.69 -23.01 9.42
C THR A 320 -5.06 -23.31 8.81
N SER A 321 -5.89 -24.07 9.53
CA SER A 321 -7.19 -24.57 9.05
C SER A 321 -8.30 -24.17 10.04
N PRO A 322 -9.11 -23.14 9.74
CA PRO A 322 -10.32 -22.80 10.48
C PRO A 322 -11.31 -23.97 10.57
N LEU A 323 -11.48 -24.76 9.50
CA LEU A 323 -12.42 -25.89 9.52
C LEU A 323 -11.98 -26.98 10.50
N LEU A 324 -10.67 -27.25 10.56
CA LEU A 324 -10.12 -28.15 11.56
C LEU A 324 -10.24 -27.58 12.99
N ALA A 325 -10.04 -26.27 13.16
CA ALA A 325 -10.26 -25.62 14.45
C ALA A 325 -11.73 -25.72 14.91
N MET A 326 -12.71 -25.57 14.01
CA MET A 326 -14.13 -25.81 14.30
C MET A 326 -14.36 -27.26 14.76
N ASN A 327 -13.83 -28.23 14.02
CA ASN A 327 -13.94 -29.65 14.40
C ASN A 327 -13.34 -29.92 15.78
N MET A 328 -12.16 -29.38 16.07
CA MET A 328 -11.52 -29.53 17.36
C MET A 328 -12.32 -28.82 18.47
N GLY A 329 -12.91 -27.66 18.21
CA GLY A 329 -13.82 -26.98 19.15
C GLY A 329 -15.04 -27.84 19.50
N ALA A 330 -15.65 -28.50 18.52
CA ALA A 330 -16.76 -29.42 18.76
C ALA A 330 -16.34 -30.69 19.52
N THR A 331 -15.21 -31.29 19.15
CA THR A 331 -14.80 -32.60 19.67
C THR A 331 -14.09 -32.52 21.02
N LEU A 332 -13.28 -31.48 21.26
CA LEU A 332 -12.53 -31.25 22.49
C LEU A 332 -13.36 -30.43 23.49
N PHE A 333 -13.97 -29.33 23.04
CA PHE A 333 -14.67 -28.37 23.92
C PHE A 333 -16.20 -28.53 23.96
N ARG A 334 -16.76 -29.49 23.20
CA ARG A 334 -18.21 -29.77 23.15
C ARG A 334 -19.03 -28.55 22.70
N LEU A 335 -18.46 -27.74 21.83
CA LEU A 335 -19.22 -26.71 21.12
C LEU A 335 -20.18 -27.36 20.13
N THR A 336 -21.34 -26.73 19.96
CA THR A 336 -22.31 -27.08 18.92
C THR A 336 -21.85 -26.59 17.56
N VAL A 337 -22.48 -27.07 16.48
CA VAL A 337 -22.20 -26.62 15.11
C VAL A 337 -22.42 -25.10 15.00
N ASP A 338 -23.52 -24.60 15.54
CA ASP A 338 -23.87 -23.19 15.56
C ASP A 338 -22.80 -22.34 16.25
N GLU A 339 -22.33 -22.77 17.42
CA GLU A 339 -21.25 -22.11 18.16
C GLU A 339 -19.93 -22.13 17.38
N CYS A 340 -19.60 -23.22 16.70
CA CYS A 340 -18.36 -23.30 15.92
C CYS A 340 -18.35 -22.34 14.73
N ILE A 341 -19.46 -22.29 13.98
CA ILE A 341 -19.58 -21.40 12.82
C ILE A 341 -19.68 -19.94 13.26
N ALA A 342 -20.49 -19.65 14.29
CA ALA A 342 -20.55 -18.31 14.89
C ALA A 342 -19.18 -17.86 15.42
N GLY A 343 -18.40 -18.81 15.96
CA GLY A 343 -17.08 -18.58 16.53
C GLY A 343 -16.06 -18.06 15.54
N PHE A 344 -16.15 -18.43 14.26
CA PHE A 344 -15.31 -17.93 13.14
C PHE A 344 -16.03 -16.89 12.26
N THR A 345 -17.20 -16.40 12.68
CA THR A 345 -17.94 -15.38 11.93
C THR A 345 -18.36 -14.25 12.87
N ARG A 346 -19.58 -14.26 13.39
CA ARG A 346 -20.14 -13.17 14.22
C ARG A 346 -19.31 -12.90 15.47
N GLU A 347 -18.91 -13.93 16.21
CA GLU A 347 -18.18 -13.74 17.46
C GLU A 347 -16.71 -13.41 17.22
N ALA A 348 -16.10 -13.95 16.16
CA ALA A 348 -14.78 -13.50 15.70
C ALA A 348 -14.77 -12.03 15.29
N ALA A 349 -15.79 -11.56 14.54
CA ALA A 349 -15.94 -10.14 14.21
C ALA A 349 -16.07 -9.26 15.46
N ARG A 350 -16.80 -9.73 16.48
CA ARG A 350 -16.92 -9.05 17.78
C ARG A 350 -15.58 -9.01 18.52
N ALA A 351 -14.80 -10.09 18.50
CA ALA A 351 -13.46 -10.15 19.11
C ALA A 351 -12.43 -9.22 18.45
N LEU A 352 -12.73 -8.72 17.24
CA LEU A 352 -11.93 -7.71 16.52
C LEU A 352 -12.53 -6.30 16.62
N GLY A 353 -13.68 -6.12 17.29
CA GLY A 353 -14.35 -4.82 17.32
C GLY A 353 -14.98 -4.41 15.98
N HIS A 354 -15.26 -5.37 15.10
CA HIS A 354 -15.81 -5.15 13.75
C HIS A 354 -17.20 -5.76 13.53
N GLY A 355 -17.90 -6.15 14.60
CA GLY A 355 -19.22 -6.81 14.53
C GLY A 355 -20.33 -5.98 13.88
N GLU A 356 -20.16 -4.66 13.73
CA GLU A 356 -21.09 -3.78 12.98
C GLU A 356 -20.83 -3.79 11.47
N ARG A 357 -19.70 -4.33 11.03
CA ARG A 357 -19.27 -4.32 9.63
C ARG A 357 -19.24 -5.70 8.98
N ILE A 358 -18.76 -6.71 9.69
CA ILE A 358 -18.52 -8.07 9.16
C ILE A 358 -19.05 -9.15 10.12
N GLY A 359 -19.03 -10.41 9.67
CA GLY A 359 -19.38 -11.59 10.46
C GLY A 359 -20.87 -11.94 10.48
N ARG A 360 -21.74 -11.17 9.81
CA ARG A 360 -23.15 -11.49 9.57
C ARG A 360 -23.55 -11.12 8.13
N LEU A 361 -24.62 -11.72 7.62
CA LEU A 361 -25.23 -11.37 6.34
C LEU A 361 -26.47 -10.52 6.59
N SER A 362 -26.26 -9.23 6.83
CA SER A 362 -27.33 -8.27 7.09
C SER A 362 -27.14 -7.00 6.26
N VAL A 363 -28.23 -6.31 5.95
CA VAL A 363 -28.18 -5.05 5.19
C VAL A 363 -27.29 -4.03 5.91
N GLY A 364 -26.40 -3.38 5.15
CA GLY A 364 -25.41 -2.39 5.64
C GLY A 364 -24.01 -2.96 5.91
N MET A 365 -23.89 -4.29 6.01
CA MET A 365 -22.61 -4.94 6.25
C MET A 365 -21.74 -5.05 5.00
N ASP A 366 -20.43 -5.27 5.19
CA ASP A 366 -19.51 -5.59 4.10
C ASP A 366 -19.90 -6.95 3.50
N CYS A 367 -19.91 -7.04 2.17
CA CYS A 367 -20.28 -8.25 1.42
C CYS A 367 -19.09 -9.22 1.34
N ASP A 368 -18.67 -9.70 2.51
CA ASP A 368 -17.69 -10.76 2.67
C ASP A 368 -18.43 -12.09 2.77
N LEU A 369 -18.28 -12.95 1.75
CA LEU A 369 -19.01 -14.22 1.65
C LEU A 369 -18.05 -15.40 1.50
N ALA A 370 -18.40 -16.52 2.11
CA ALA A 370 -17.87 -17.82 1.76
C ALA A 370 -19.00 -18.70 1.23
N ILE A 371 -18.80 -19.27 0.04
CA ILE A 371 -19.77 -20.11 -0.67
C ILE A 371 -19.25 -21.55 -0.63
N TRP A 372 -20.11 -22.48 -0.23
CA TRP A 372 -19.73 -23.83 0.18
C TRP A 372 -20.46 -24.91 -0.60
N ASP A 373 -19.70 -25.92 -1.05
CA ASP A 373 -20.18 -27.18 -1.61
C ASP A 373 -20.43 -28.20 -0.47
N ILE A 374 -21.50 -27.98 0.29
CA ILE A 374 -21.92 -28.82 1.43
C ILE A 374 -23.41 -29.16 1.37
N ASP A 375 -23.82 -30.24 2.04
CA ASP A 375 -25.22 -30.64 2.11
C ASP A 375 -25.93 -29.91 3.27
N ALA A 376 -25.21 -29.72 4.38
CA ALA A 376 -25.68 -29.00 5.57
C ALA A 376 -24.54 -28.27 6.29
N PRO A 377 -24.82 -27.24 7.12
CA PRO A 377 -23.78 -26.48 7.83
C PRO A 377 -22.88 -27.35 8.71
N ALA A 378 -23.42 -28.45 9.24
CA ALA A 378 -22.68 -29.43 10.02
C ALA A 378 -21.47 -30.03 9.27
N ASP A 379 -21.48 -30.08 7.93
CA ASP A 379 -20.34 -30.57 7.14
C ASP A 379 -19.07 -29.73 7.34
N LEU A 380 -19.20 -28.42 7.62
CA LEU A 380 -18.06 -27.54 7.88
C LEU A 380 -17.32 -27.90 9.17
N VAL A 381 -18.05 -28.44 10.15
CA VAL A 381 -17.53 -28.78 11.48
C VAL A 381 -17.19 -30.27 11.57
N TYR A 382 -17.91 -31.12 10.85
CA TYR A 382 -17.80 -32.58 10.94
C TYR A 382 -16.56 -33.14 10.22
N ARG A 383 -16.22 -32.62 9.03
CA ARG A 383 -15.18 -33.20 8.18
C ARG A 383 -13.77 -32.80 8.63
N ILE A 384 -12.80 -33.69 8.43
CA ILE A 384 -11.38 -33.46 8.74
C ILE A 384 -10.57 -33.62 7.46
N GLY A 385 -9.76 -32.61 7.12
CA GLY A 385 -8.84 -32.66 5.97
C GLY A 385 -9.51 -32.51 4.59
N PHE A 386 -10.76 -32.04 4.55
CA PHE A 386 -11.49 -31.75 3.31
C PHE A 386 -11.93 -30.29 3.30
N ASN A 387 -11.68 -29.58 2.19
CA ASN A 387 -12.04 -28.18 2.02
C ASN A 387 -13.22 -28.07 1.03
N PRO A 388 -14.45 -27.77 1.50
CA PRO A 388 -15.63 -27.63 0.65
C PRO A 388 -15.84 -26.21 0.11
N LEU A 389 -14.87 -25.29 0.24
CA LEU A 389 -15.03 -23.93 -0.26
C LEU A 389 -15.16 -23.95 -1.79
N HIS A 390 -16.30 -23.46 -2.28
CA HIS A 390 -16.55 -23.25 -3.70
C HIS A 390 -15.95 -21.93 -4.17
N ALA A 391 -16.30 -20.84 -3.47
CA ALA A 391 -15.86 -19.50 -3.82
C ALA A 391 -15.85 -18.58 -2.60
N ARG A 392 -15.10 -17.49 -2.70
CA ARG A 392 -15.05 -16.44 -1.68
C ARG A 392 -15.30 -15.08 -2.34
N VAL A 393 -16.13 -14.26 -1.71
CA VAL A 393 -16.35 -12.85 -2.07
C VAL A 393 -15.77 -12.02 -0.94
N GLN A 394 -15.04 -10.97 -1.27
CA GLN A 394 -14.43 -10.10 -0.29
C GLN A 394 -14.52 -8.66 -0.72
N HIS A 395 -14.97 -7.81 0.20
CA HIS A 395 -14.81 -6.38 0.15
C HIS A 395 -13.45 -5.99 0.73
N MET A 396 -12.57 -5.42 -0.09
CA MET A 396 -11.32 -4.83 0.39
C MET A 396 -11.62 -3.41 0.86
N SER A 397 -11.54 -3.16 2.18
CA SER A 397 -11.85 -1.87 2.79
C SER A 397 -10.92 -0.71 2.38
N ASN A 398 -9.86 -1.00 1.62
CA ASN A 398 -8.90 -0.04 1.08
C ASN A 398 -9.03 0.17 -0.44
N THR A 399 -10.16 -0.21 -1.04
CA THR A 399 -10.39 0.13 -2.46
C THR A 399 -10.61 1.63 -2.58
N LEU A 400 -9.66 2.30 -3.23
CA LEU A 400 -9.73 3.71 -3.51
C LEU A 400 -10.76 3.95 -4.63
N VAL A 401 -11.91 4.51 -4.25
CA VAL A 401 -12.98 4.89 -5.17
C VAL A 401 -12.59 6.17 -5.91
N LEU A 402 -12.43 6.06 -7.22
CA LEU A 402 -12.08 7.16 -8.11
C LEU A 402 -13.34 7.90 -8.53
N ARG A 403 -13.49 9.14 -8.06
CA ARG A 403 -14.56 10.05 -8.47
C ARG A 403 -14.10 10.88 -9.66
N PRO A 404 -14.71 10.73 -10.85
CA PRO A 404 -14.27 11.47 -12.02
C PRO A 404 -14.27 12.98 -11.79
N GLY A 405 -13.18 13.65 -12.17
CA GLY A 405 -13.01 15.10 -11.99
C GLY A 405 -12.60 15.55 -10.58
N HIS A 406 -12.52 14.64 -9.60
CA HIS A 406 -12.32 14.97 -8.18
C HIS A 406 -11.27 14.10 -7.49
N VAL A 407 -10.40 13.42 -8.25
CA VAL A 407 -9.35 12.57 -7.67
C VAL A 407 -8.17 13.46 -7.27
N THR A 408 -7.79 13.43 -5.99
CA THR A 408 -6.70 14.27 -5.48
C THR A 408 -5.32 13.72 -5.86
N LEU A 409 -4.30 14.58 -5.81
CA LEU A 409 -2.91 14.17 -6.03
C LEU A 409 -2.47 13.04 -5.07
N ALA A 410 -2.91 13.07 -3.82
CA ALA A 410 -2.64 12.01 -2.84
C ALA A 410 -3.25 10.67 -3.26
N GLN A 411 -4.48 10.69 -3.79
CA GLN A 411 -5.15 9.49 -4.33
C GLN A 411 -4.43 8.96 -5.58
N TRP A 412 -3.94 9.85 -6.47
CA TRP A 412 -3.11 9.45 -7.60
C TRP A 412 -1.77 8.84 -7.17
N ARG A 413 -1.16 9.36 -6.10
CA ARG A 413 0.05 8.76 -5.50
C ARG A 413 -0.25 7.37 -4.95
N GLN A 414 -1.38 7.17 -4.27
CA GLN A 414 -1.81 5.84 -3.80
C GLN A 414 -2.06 4.88 -4.96
N ALA A 415 -2.71 5.34 -6.04
CA ALA A 415 -2.90 4.54 -7.25
C ALA A 415 -1.57 4.13 -7.89
N TYR A 416 -0.61 5.06 -7.98
CA TYR A 416 0.75 4.77 -8.45
C TYR A 416 1.49 3.77 -7.56
N ARG A 417 1.28 3.82 -6.24
CA ARG A 417 1.88 2.87 -5.26
C ARG A 417 1.14 1.53 -5.17
N GLY A 418 0.09 1.32 -5.95
CA GLY A 418 -0.57 0.02 -6.09
C GLY A 418 -1.88 -0.16 -5.31
N ALA A 419 -2.41 0.89 -4.68
CA ALA A 419 -3.68 0.82 -3.96
C ALA A 419 -4.82 0.30 -4.87
N PRO A 420 -5.64 -0.68 -4.46
CA PRO A 420 -6.76 -1.19 -5.25
C PRO A 420 -7.70 -0.04 -5.67
N LEU A 421 -8.22 -0.07 -6.90
CA LEU A 421 -9.02 1.02 -7.47
C LEU A 421 -10.38 0.50 -7.90
N SER A 422 -11.42 1.32 -7.74
CA SER A 422 -12.70 1.17 -8.42
C SER A 422 -13.20 2.53 -8.89
N LEU A 423 -14.07 2.56 -9.89
CA LEU A 423 -14.75 3.75 -10.35
C LEU A 423 -15.98 4.00 -9.45
N ASP A 424 -16.29 5.28 -9.15
CA ASP A 424 -17.55 5.62 -8.49
C ASP A 424 -18.74 5.31 -9.44
N PRO A 425 -19.69 4.42 -9.07
CA PRO A 425 -20.81 4.06 -9.93
C PRO A 425 -21.70 5.24 -10.32
N ALA A 426 -21.66 6.35 -9.57
CA ALA A 426 -22.36 7.59 -9.90
C ALA A 426 -21.94 8.18 -11.26
N ALA A 427 -20.82 7.74 -11.84
CA ALA A 427 -20.36 8.15 -13.16
C ALA A 427 -21.14 7.50 -14.32
N LEU A 428 -21.69 6.29 -14.12
CA LEU A 428 -22.29 5.50 -15.21
C LEU A 428 -23.48 6.17 -15.92
N PRO A 429 -24.40 6.89 -15.23
CA PRO A 429 -25.49 7.60 -15.91
C PRO A 429 -25.00 8.62 -16.96
N ALA A 430 -23.94 9.37 -16.68
CA ALA A 430 -23.38 10.34 -17.61
C ALA A 430 -22.75 9.64 -18.84
N VAL A 431 -22.05 8.53 -18.62
CA VAL A 431 -21.47 7.69 -19.67
C VAL A 431 -22.56 7.14 -20.60
N ARG A 432 -23.62 6.56 -20.04
CA ARG A 432 -24.78 6.06 -20.81
C ARG A 432 -25.44 7.16 -21.64
N ALA A 433 -25.62 8.34 -21.08
CA ALA A 433 -26.19 9.48 -21.79
C ALA A 433 -25.31 9.91 -22.97
N SER A 434 -23.99 9.98 -22.75
CA SER A 434 -23.00 10.29 -23.80
C SER A 434 -23.04 9.30 -24.96
N ALA A 435 -23.07 8.00 -24.65
CA ALA A 435 -23.15 6.94 -25.66
C ALA A 435 -24.46 7.03 -26.46
N ALA A 436 -25.59 7.31 -25.79
CA ALA A 436 -26.88 7.50 -26.45
C ALA A 436 -26.87 8.71 -27.40
N THR A 437 -26.20 9.81 -27.02
CA THR A 437 -26.02 10.98 -27.89
C THR A 437 -25.20 10.63 -29.13
N VAL A 438 -24.11 9.88 -29.01
CA VAL A 438 -23.34 9.39 -30.19
C VAL A 438 -24.21 8.53 -31.09
N ALA A 439 -24.99 7.60 -30.53
CA ALA A 439 -25.91 6.77 -31.30
C ALA A 439 -26.95 7.61 -32.07
N ALA A 440 -27.50 8.65 -31.44
CA ALA A 440 -28.43 9.58 -32.08
C ALA A 440 -27.78 10.40 -33.19
N ILE A 441 -26.52 10.83 -33.01
CA ILE A 441 -25.74 11.53 -34.05
C ILE A 441 -25.53 10.62 -35.27
N VAL A 442 -25.11 9.37 -35.04
CA VAL A 442 -24.92 8.37 -36.11
C VAL A 442 -26.24 8.14 -36.86
N ALA A 443 -27.37 8.06 -36.15
CA ALA A 443 -28.68 7.85 -36.76
C ALA A 443 -29.14 9.02 -37.66
N LYS A 444 -28.72 10.26 -37.38
CA LYS A 444 -29.00 11.43 -38.23
C LYS A 444 -28.22 11.41 -39.56
N GLY A 445 -27.11 10.68 -39.64
CA GLY A 445 -26.33 10.48 -40.86
C GLY A 445 -25.50 11.69 -41.33
N ALA A 446 -25.48 12.80 -40.57
CA ALA A 446 -24.59 13.93 -40.85
C ALA A 446 -23.13 13.55 -40.55
N PRO A 447 -22.15 14.04 -41.33
CA PRO A 447 -20.73 13.74 -41.08
C PRO A 447 -20.24 14.41 -39.80
N VAL A 448 -19.65 13.63 -38.90
CA VAL A 448 -19.05 14.07 -37.64
C VAL A 448 -17.68 13.40 -37.47
N TYR A 449 -16.66 14.22 -37.15
CA TYR A 449 -15.27 13.80 -37.03
C TYR A 449 -15.12 12.60 -36.07
N GLY A 450 -14.44 11.54 -36.50
CA GLY A 450 -14.12 10.38 -35.67
C GLY A 450 -15.33 9.51 -35.24
N ILE A 451 -16.56 9.89 -35.64
CA ILE A 451 -17.78 9.12 -35.40
C ILE A 451 -18.20 8.34 -36.65
N ASN A 452 -18.35 9.02 -37.79
CA ASN A 452 -18.72 8.42 -39.09
C ASN A 452 -17.91 8.99 -40.26
N THR A 453 -16.69 9.44 -39.97
CA THR A 453 -15.71 9.95 -40.94
C THR A 453 -14.34 9.33 -40.66
N GLY A 454 -13.41 9.46 -41.62
CA GLY A 454 -12.01 9.08 -41.42
C GLY A 454 -11.28 9.95 -40.39
N PHE A 455 -9.99 9.65 -40.16
CA PHE A 455 -9.17 10.32 -39.13
C PHE A 455 -8.10 11.22 -39.74
N GLY A 456 -7.66 12.25 -39.00
CA GLY A 456 -6.62 13.18 -39.44
C GLY A 456 -6.94 13.80 -40.81
N LYS A 457 -6.05 13.62 -41.79
CA LYS A 457 -6.24 14.15 -43.15
C LYS A 457 -7.47 13.60 -43.87
N LEU A 458 -7.98 12.44 -43.44
CA LEU A 458 -9.14 11.76 -44.01
C LEU A 458 -10.46 12.16 -43.32
N ALA A 459 -10.47 13.18 -42.46
CA ALA A 459 -11.65 13.68 -41.73
C ALA A 459 -12.84 14.08 -42.63
N SER A 460 -12.61 14.36 -43.92
CA SER A 460 -13.65 14.69 -44.89
C SER A 460 -14.27 13.48 -45.60
N VAL A 461 -13.73 12.28 -45.40
CA VAL A 461 -14.24 11.04 -46.01
C VAL A 461 -15.30 10.45 -45.10
N ARG A 462 -16.54 10.36 -45.60
CA ARG A 462 -17.66 9.72 -44.90
C ARG A 462 -17.51 8.20 -44.93
N ILE A 463 -17.83 7.55 -43.81
CA ILE A 463 -17.83 6.10 -43.64
C ILE A 463 -19.27 5.64 -43.42
N GLU A 464 -19.66 4.57 -44.10
CA GLU A 464 -21.00 3.99 -43.98
C GLU A 464 -21.18 3.25 -42.65
N ARG A 465 -22.43 3.15 -42.19
CA ARG A 465 -22.75 2.63 -40.86
C ARG A 465 -22.24 1.20 -40.63
N GLU A 466 -22.26 0.38 -41.67
CA GLU A 466 -21.81 -1.03 -41.64
C GLU A 466 -20.30 -1.17 -41.45
N ASP A 467 -19.51 -0.16 -41.80
CA ASP A 467 -18.05 -0.17 -41.70
C ASP A 467 -17.53 0.44 -40.39
N LEU A 468 -18.40 0.98 -39.52
CA LEU A 468 -17.97 1.74 -38.34
C LEU A 468 -17.20 0.89 -37.31
N ALA A 469 -17.63 -0.35 -37.06
CA ALA A 469 -16.91 -1.25 -36.15
C ALA A 469 -15.52 -1.61 -36.71
N THR A 470 -15.46 -1.92 -38.01
CA THR A 470 -14.20 -2.16 -38.73
C THR A 470 -13.28 -0.94 -38.68
N LEU A 471 -13.83 0.27 -38.85
CA LEU A 471 -13.07 1.52 -38.74
C LEU A 471 -12.43 1.67 -37.35
N GLN A 472 -13.17 1.39 -36.27
CA GLN A 472 -12.64 1.48 -34.91
C GLN A 472 -11.60 0.40 -34.60
N ARG A 473 -11.79 -0.83 -35.11
CA ARG A 473 -10.75 -1.87 -35.00
C ARG A 473 -9.48 -1.46 -35.74
N ASN A 474 -9.63 -0.96 -36.98
CA ASN A 474 -8.49 -0.62 -37.82
C ASN A 474 -7.66 0.53 -37.25
N ILE A 475 -8.29 1.57 -36.67
CA ILE A 475 -7.54 2.66 -36.04
C ILE A 475 -6.70 2.15 -34.86
N VAL A 476 -7.24 1.27 -34.01
CA VAL A 476 -6.48 0.65 -32.90
C VAL A 476 -5.25 -0.08 -33.43
N LEU A 477 -5.43 -0.95 -34.43
CA LEU A 477 -4.35 -1.76 -34.97
C LEU A 477 -3.27 -0.92 -35.68
N SER A 478 -3.67 0.06 -36.49
CA SER A 478 -2.72 0.85 -37.27
C SER A 478 -1.93 1.83 -36.41
N HIS A 479 -2.48 2.25 -35.26
CA HIS A 479 -1.85 3.21 -34.36
C HIS A 479 -1.06 2.54 -33.24
N ALA A 480 -1.20 1.23 -33.01
CA ALA A 480 -0.36 0.44 -32.10
C ALA A 480 1.09 0.26 -32.62
N ALA A 481 1.76 1.38 -32.91
CA ALA A 481 3.06 1.48 -33.54
C ALA A 481 4.16 1.99 -32.57
N GLY A 482 3.92 1.88 -31.26
CA GLY A 482 4.93 2.18 -30.24
C GLY A 482 6.13 1.22 -30.28
N VAL A 483 7.30 1.70 -29.84
CA VAL A 483 8.56 0.96 -29.79
C VAL A 483 9.32 1.17 -28.47
N GLY A 484 10.42 0.45 -28.29
CA GLY A 484 11.29 0.55 -27.10
C GLY A 484 10.83 -0.35 -25.96
N GLU A 485 11.50 -0.20 -24.81
CA GLU A 485 11.21 -0.99 -23.61
C GLU A 485 9.77 -0.80 -23.12
N PRO A 486 9.15 -1.86 -22.56
CA PRO A 486 7.85 -1.75 -21.92
C PRO A 486 7.83 -0.69 -20.81
N MET A 487 6.71 0.01 -20.71
CA MET A 487 6.42 0.93 -19.61
C MET A 487 6.36 0.17 -18.28
N PRO A 488 6.90 0.74 -17.17
CA PRO A 488 6.81 0.11 -15.86
C PRO A 488 5.37 -0.17 -15.43
N ALA A 489 5.13 -1.32 -14.79
CA ALA A 489 3.78 -1.80 -14.47
C ALA A 489 2.95 -0.81 -13.64
N ASN A 490 3.57 -0.14 -12.66
CA ASN A 490 2.94 0.89 -11.85
C ASN A 490 2.53 2.13 -12.67
N VAL A 491 3.32 2.51 -13.68
CA VAL A 491 2.99 3.60 -14.61
C VAL A 491 1.87 3.16 -15.57
N VAL A 492 1.88 1.92 -16.07
CA VAL A 492 0.80 1.36 -16.91
C VAL A 492 -0.53 1.40 -16.17
N ARG A 493 -0.52 0.97 -14.91
CA ARG A 493 -1.68 1.01 -14.03
C ARG A 493 -2.21 2.44 -13.83
N LEU A 494 -1.32 3.41 -13.62
CA LEU A 494 -1.72 4.82 -13.49
C LEU A 494 -2.31 5.36 -14.81
N MET A 495 -1.70 5.06 -15.95
CA MET A 495 -2.21 5.44 -17.28
C MET A 495 -3.63 4.89 -17.52
N MET A 496 -3.85 3.62 -17.20
CA MET A 496 -5.17 2.99 -17.30
C MET A 496 -6.20 3.67 -16.39
N ALA A 497 -5.84 3.98 -15.14
CA ALA A 497 -6.72 4.66 -14.19
C ALA A 497 -7.09 6.09 -14.64
N LEU A 498 -6.12 6.84 -15.18
CA LEU A 498 -6.35 8.16 -15.77
C LEU A 498 -7.29 8.07 -16.98
N LYS A 499 -7.13 7.05 -17.84
CA LYS A 499 -8.01 6.85 -19.00
C LYS A 499 -9.43 6.50 -18.55
N LEU A 500 -9.57 5.62 -17.57
CA LEU A 500 -10.85 5.25 -16.96
C LEU A 500 -11.58 6.50 -16.43
N VAL A 501 -10.90 7.30 -15.61
CA VAL A 501 -11.48 8.52 -15.01
C VAL A 501 -11.85 9.57 -16.06
N SER A 502 -11.02 9.77 -17.09
CA SER A 502 -11.30 10.71 -18.17
C SER A 502 -12.57 10.32 -18.96
N LEU A 503 -12.69 9.04 -19.34
CA LEU A 503 -13.87 8.51 -20.05
C LEU A 503 -15.14 8.56 -19.18
N ALA A 504 -14.99 8.31 -17.88
CA ALA A 504 -16.09 8.24 -16.93
C ALA A 504 -16.77 9.60 -16.66
N GLN A 505 -16.18 10.73 -17.09
CA GLN A 505 -16.85 12.03 -17.03
C GLN A 505 -18.04 12.16 -18.00
N GLY A 506 -18.24 11.20 -18.92
CA GLY A 506 -19.42 11.17 -19.79
C GLY A 506 -19.38 12.18 -20.93
N ALA A 507 -18.20 12.67 -21.31
CA ALA A 507 -18.01 13.56 -22.46
C ALA A 507 -17.38 12.87 -23.68
N SER A 508 -17.07 11.57 -23.58
CA SER A 508 -16.32 10.85 -24.61
C SER A 508 -17.16 9.89 -25.46
N GLY A 509 -18.44 9.69 -25.14
CA GLY A 509 -19.36 8.88 -25.96
C GLY A 509 -19.07 7.38 -26.02
N VAL A 510 -18.27 6.84 -25.09
CA VAL A 510 -18.00 5.40 -24.99
C VAL A 510 -19.18 4.67 -24.35
N ARG A 511 -19.36 3.39 -24.70
CA ARG A 511 -20.35 2.53 -24.06
C ARG A 511 -19.86 2.09 -22.69
N GLU A 512 -20.83 1.77 -21.84
CA GLU A 512 -20.59 1.24 -20.50
C GLU A 512 -19.74 -0.03 -20.51
N GLU A 513 -19.99 -0.95 -21.44
CA GLU A 513 -19.22 -2.20 -21.54
C GLU A 513 -17.72 -1.96 -21.75
N THR A 514 -17.35 -0.95 -22.56
CA THR A 514 -15.95 -0.58 -22.82
C THR A 514 -15.31 0.00 -21.55
N LEU A 515 -16.05 0.86 -20.83
CA LEU A 515 -15.59 1.45 -19.58
C LEU A 515 -15.39 0.39 -18.49
N LEU A 516 -16.37 -0.50 -18.33
CA LEU A 516 -16.34 -1.57 -17.33
C LEU A 516 -15.26 -2.61 -17.63
N LEU A 517 -14.96 -2.90 -18.90
CA LEU A 517 -13.82 -3.76 -19.23
C LEU A 517 -12.50 -3.14 -18.78
N LEU A 518 -12.29 -1.83 -19.03
CA LEU A 518 -11.08 -1.13 -18.59
C LEU A 518 -10.92 -1.14 -17.07
N GLU A 519 -12.00 -0.89 -16.33
CA GLU A 519 -12.04 -1.02 -14.88
C GLU A 519 -11.74 -2.45 -14.42
N ALA A 520 -12.38 -3.46 -15.03
CA ALA A 520 -12.19 -4.85 -14.66
C ALA A 520 -10.73 -5.30 -14.91
N MET A 521 -10.10 -4.85 -16.00
CA MET A 521 -8.68 -5.09 -16.24
C MET A 521 -7.80 -4.52 -15.12
N LEU A 522 -8.07 -3.27 -14.68
CA LEU A 522 -7.38 -2.65 -13.55
C LEU A 522 -7.56 -3.44 -12.24
N VAL A 523 -8.81 -3.81 -11.92
CA VAL A 523 -9.17 -4.55 -10.69
C VAL A 523 -8.56 -5.96 -10.68
N LYS A 524 -8.51 -6.62 -11.84
CA LYS A 524 -7.97 -7.97 -11.98
C LYS A 524 -6.45 -8.00 -12.24
N GLY A 525 -5.81 -6.85 -12.37
CA GLY A 525 -4.36 -6.76 -12.58
C GLY A 525 -3.92 -7.23 -13.97
N VAL A 526 -4.76 -7.04 -14.99
CA VAL A 526 -4.42 -7.29 -16.40
C VAL A 526 -3.80 -6.01 -16.97
N LEU A 527 -2.47 -5.96 -17.05
CA LEU A 527 -1.72 -4.77 -17.45
C LEU A 527 -1.18 -4.92 -18.87
N PRO A 528 -1.62 -4.13 -19.85
CA PRO A 528 -1.10 -4.21 -21.22
C PRO A 528 0.42 -4.01 -21.29
N VAL A 529 1.07 -4.73 -22.20
CA VAL A 529 2.46 -4.47 -22.56
C VAL A 529 2.49 -3.24 -23.47
N VAL A 530 2.86 -2.08 -22.91
CA VAL A 530 2.87 -0.81 -23.64
C VAL A 530 4.32 -0.35 -23.88
N PRO A 531 4.80 -0.28 -25.13
CA PRO A 531 6.11 0.29 -25.43
C PRO A 531 6.20 1.76 -25.04
N ALA A 532 7.33 2.18 -24.47
CA ALA A 532 7.48 3.52 -23.89
C ALA A 532 7.83 4.64 -24.89
N GLN A 533 7.91 4.38 -26.21
CA GLN A 533 8.24 5.39 -27.23
C GLN A 533 7.23 5.36 -28.38
N GLY A 534 6.98 6.52 -29.00
CA GLY A 534 6.13 6.65 -30.19
C GLY A 534 5.09 7.79 -30.12
N SER A 535 4.80 8.31 -28.92
CA SER A 535 3.93 9.49 -28.77
C SER A 535 4.71 10.80 -28.99
N VAL A 536 4.04 11.77 -29.62
CA VAL A 536 4.45 13.17 -29.77
C VAL A 536 3.55 14.15 -28.99
N GLY A 537 2.53 13.66 -28.29
CA GLY A 537 1.59 14.49 -27.52
C GLY A 537 0.78 15.50 -28.36
N ALA A 538 0.47 15.16 -29.62
CA ALA A 538 -0.14 16.02 -30.64
C ALA A 538 -1.65 15.86 -30.75
N SER A 539 -2.10 14.64 -31.09
CA SER A 539 -3.49 14.18 -31.04
C SER A 539 -3.65 13.23 -29.85
N GLY A 540 -3.06 13.61 -28.73
CA GLY A 540 -2.86 12.76 -27.57
C GLY A 540 -1.76 11.71 -27.77
N ASP A 541 -1.71 10.78 -26.84
CA ASP A 541 -0.74 9.70 -26.76
C ASP A 541 -1.18 8.47 -27.56
N LEU A 542 -1.43 8.69 -28.86
CA LEU A 542 -2.05 7.71 -29.77
C LEU A 542 -1.37 6.33 -29.69
N ALA A 543 -0.06 6.28 -29.92
CA ALA A 543 0.66 5.02 -30.01
C ALA A 543 0.59 4.16 -28.74
N PRO A 544 0.95 4.67 -27.54
CA PRO A 544 0.86 3.87 -26.32
C PRO A 544 -0.59 3.55 -25.91
N LEU A 545 -1.55 4.46 -26.09
CA LEU A 545 -2.95 4.19 -25.80
C LEU A 545 -3.58 3.17 -26.77
N SER A 546 -3.06 3.07 -27.99
CA SER A 546 -3.44 2.01 -28.93
C SER A 546 -3.01 0.62 -28.47
N HIS A 547 -1.88 0.49 -27.78
CA HIS A 547 -1.45 -0.79 -27.20
C HIS A 547 -2.35 -1.21 -26.02
N LEU A 548 -2.81 -0.26 -25.21
CA LEU A 548 -3.88 -0.50 -24.22
C LEU A 548 -5.17 -0.99 -24.90
N ALA A 549 -5.67 -0.25 -25.89
CA ALA A 549 -6.90 -0.59 -26.59
C ALA A 549 -6.78 -1.92 -27.35
N SER A 550 -5.59 -2.27 -27.86
CA SER A 550 -5.33 -3.54 -28.53
C SER A 550 -5.63 -4.72 -27.62
N VAL A 551 -5.18 -4.67 -26.35
CA VAL A 551 -5.47 -5.73 -25.38
C VAL A 551 -6.97 -5.85 -25.14
N MET A 552 -7.69 -4.72 -25.00
CA MET A 552 -9.15 -4.71 -24.81
C MET A 552 -9.91 -5.41 -25.95
N ILE A 553 -9.38 -5.37 -27.18
CA ILE A 553 -9.96 -6.07 -28.35
C ILE A 553 -9.32 -7.44 -28.63
N GLY A 554 -8.57 -7.99 -27.67
CA GLY A 554 -7.95 -9.31 -27.74
C GLY A 554 -6.71 -9.41 -28.61
N VAL A 555 -5.98 -8.31 -28.80
CA VAL A 555 -4.76 -8.23 -29.63
C VAL A 555 -3.56 -7.75 -28.80
N GLY A 556 -2.37 -8.25 -29.10
CA GLY A 556 -1.15 -7.89 -28.37
C GLY A 556 -0.94 -8.76 -27.14
N GLU A 557 -0.33 -8.21 -26.11
CA GLU A 557 0.10 -8.93 -24.90
C GLU A 557 -0.18 -8.12 -23.64
N ALA A 558 -0.37 -8.81 -22.52
CA ALA A 558 -0.55 -8.21 -21.21
C ALA A 558 0.14 -9.04 -20.13
N PHE A 559 0.53 -8.38 -19.05
CA PHE A 559 0.99 -9.01 -17.81
C PHE A 559 -0.22 -9.35 -16.91
N VAL A 560 -0.17 -10.52 -16.29
CA VAL A 560 -1.06 -10.92 -15.19
C VAL A 560 -0.19 -11.45 -14.05
N GLY A 561 0.03 -10.63 -13.02
CA GLY A 561 1.16 -10.84 -12.09
C GLY A 561 2.48 -10.58 -12.82
N ASP A 562 3.47 -11.46 -12.64
CA ASP A 562 4.77 -11.35 -13.30
C ASP A 562 4.83 -12.03 -14.69
N GLU A 563 3.72 -12.62 -15.14
CA GLU A 563 3.68 -13.42 -16.37
C GLU A 563 3.13 -12.62 -17.55
N ARG A 564 3.90 -12.58 -18.64
CA ARG A 564 3.50 -11.97 -19.92
C ARG A 564 2.76 -12.99 -20.79
N LEU A 565 1.54 -12.66 -21.19
CA LEU A 565 0.64 -13.55 -21.93
C LEU A 565 0.08 -12.85 -23.18
N PRO A 566 -0.29 -13.61 -24.24
CA PRO A 566 -1.15 -13.10 -25.29
C PRO A 566 -2.44 -12.50 -24.71
N ALA A 567 -2.94 -11.41 -25.29
CA ALA A 567 -4.07 -10.64 -24.74
C ALA A 567 -5.33 -11.51 -24.48
N VAL A 568 -5.65 -12.43 -25.40
CA VAL A 568 -6.79 -13.36 -25.26
C VAL A 568 -6.62 -14.24 -24.01
N ASP A 569 -5.42 -14.78 -23.79
CA ASP A 569 -5.14 -15.66 -22.67
C ASP A 569 -5.11 -14.88 -21.34
N ALA A 570 -4.55 -13.67 -21.36
CA ALA A 570 -4.53 -12.77 -20.21
C ALA A 570 -5.95 -12.40 -19.75
N LEU A 571 -6.82 -12.01 -20.69
CA LEU A 571 -8.22 -11.69 -20.41
C LEU A 571 -8.97 -12.94 -19.91
N ALA A 572 -8.83 -14.08 -20.60
CA ALA A 572 -9.50 -15.32 -20.21
C ALA A 572 -9.10 -15.78 -18.80
N ARG A 573 -7.80 -15.68 -18.46
CA ARG A 573 -7.29 -15.98 -17.11
C ARG A 573 -7.89 -15.10 -16.02
N ALA A 574 -8.23 -13.85 -16.36
CA ALA A 574 -8.91 -12.93 -15.46
C ALA A 574 -10.44 -13.07 -15.46
N GLY A 575 -11.00 -13.99 -16.25
CA GLY A 575 -12.45 -14.14 -16.44
C GLY A 575 -13.09 -13.03 -17.28
N LEU A 576 -12.30 -12.35 -18.11
CA LEU A 576 -12.73 -11.23 -18.95
C LEU A 576 -12.82 -11.67 -20.42
N GLN A 577 -13.62 -10.94 -21.20
CA GLN A 577 -13.77 -11.14 -22.64
C GLN A 577 -13.35 -9.89 -23.41
N PRO A 578 -12.77 -10.02 -24.61
CA PRO A 578 -12.51 -8.89 -25.48
C PRO A 578 -13.81 -8.12 -25.83
N VAL A 579 -13.71 -6.79 -25.97
CA VAL A 579 -14.81 -5.94 -26.43
C VAL A 579 -14.75 -5.73 -27.95
N GLU A 580 -15.91 -5.67 -28.60
CA GLU A 580 -16.03 -5.16 -29.97
C GLU A 580 -16.33 -3.67 -29.91
N LEU A 581 -15.56 -2.82 -30.61
CA LEU A 581 -15.69 -1.36 -30.50
C LEU A 581 -16.77 -0.81 -31.44
N GLY A 582 -17.65 0.04 -30.90
CA GLY A 582 -18.68 0.79 -31.62
C GLY A 582 -18.20 2.20 -32.00
N ALA A 583 -19.04 2.96 -32.70
CA ALA A 583 -18.69 4.29 -33.21
C ALA A 583 -18.02 5.18 -32.15
N LYS A 584 -16.92 5.86 -32.52
CA LYS A 584 -16.06 6.71 -31.67
C LYS A 584 -15.17 5.98 -30.65
N GLU A 585 -15.49 4.77 -30.22
CA GLU A 585 -14.82 4.15 -29.07
C GLU A 585 -13.33 3.89 -29.27
N GLY A 586 -12.92 3.48 -30.48
CA GLY A 586 -11.50 3.34 -30.82
C GLY A 586 -10.77 4.68 -30.65
N LEU A 587 -11.33 5.74 -31.23
CA LEU A 587 -10.72 7.08 -31.08
C LEU A 587 -10.71 7.56 -29.62
N ALA A 588 -11.78 7.37 -28.85
CA ALA A 588 -11.86 7.80 -27.45
C ALA A 588 -10.82 7.09 -26.55
N LEU A 589 -10.55 5.81 -26.82
CA LEU A 589 -9.50 5.06 -26.11
C LEU A 589 -8.10 5.57 -26.46
N LEU A 590 -7.86 5.90 -27.73
CA LEU A 590 -6.54 6.29 -28.24
C LEU A 590 -6.20 7.77 -28.02
N ASN A 591 -7.20 8.65 -28.02
CA ASN A 591 -7.03 10.10 -27.98
C ASN A 591 -7.07 10.60 -26.53
N GLY A 592 -6.07 11.38 -26.13
CA GLY A 592 -5.91 11.90 -24.78
C GLY A 592 -4.47 11.84 -24.27
N THR A 593 -4.22 12.43 -23.11
CA THR A 593 -2.88 12.76 -22.58
C THR A 593 -2.40 11.79 -21.49
N GLN A 594 -3.07 10.65 -21.31
CA GLN A 594 -2.92 9.83 -20.11
C GLN A 594 -1.55 9.15 -19.97
N PHE A 595 -0.84 8.86 -21.07
CA PHE A 595 0.50 8.29 -20.99
C PHE A 595 1.51 9.35 -20.54
N SER A 596 1.44 10.54 -21.14
CA SER A 596 2.29 11.68 -20.79
C SER A 596 2.03 12.11 -19.34
N THR A 597 0.77 12.22 -18.94
CA THR A 597 0.36 12.57 -17.57
C THR A 597 0.79 11.50 -16.56
N ALA A 598 0.66 10.20 -16.89
CA ALA A 598 1.10 9.13 -15.99
C ALA A 598 2.62 9.18 -15.72
N TYR A 599 3.44 9.36 -16.76
CA TYR A 599 4.89 9.50 -16.58
C TYR A 599 5.26 10.78 -15.82
N ALA A 600 4.57 11.89 -16.09
CA ALA A 600 4.85 13.15 -15.41
C ALA A 600 4.49 13.09 -13.92
N LEU A 601 3.34 12.49 -13.58
CA LEU A 601 2.96 12.22 -12.18
C LEU A 601 3.91 11.24 -11.49
N ALA A 602 4.28 10.14 -12.15
CA ALA A 602 5.28 9.21 -11.61
C ALA A 602 6.61 9.92 -11.33
N GLY A 603 7.09 10.73 -12.29
CA GLY A 603 8.26 11.57 -12.13
C GLY A 603 8.13 12.54 -10.96
N LEU A 604 7.00 13.26 -10.83
CA LEU A 604 6.72 14.15 -9.69
C LEU A 604 6.85 13.42 -8.34
N PHE A 605 6.24 12.24 -8.20
CA PHE A 605 6.24 11.48 -6.95
C PHE A 605 7.63 10.96 -6.57
N GLU A 606 8.40 10.47 -7.55
CA GLU A 606 9.77 10.03 -7.31
C GLU A 606 10.69 11.23 -7.01
N ILE A 607 10.53 12.36 -7.70
CA ILE A 607 11.31 13.58 -7.46
C ILE A 607 10.99 14.19 -6.10
N GLU A 608 9.74 14.19 -5.65
CA GLU A 608 9.38 14.64 -4.30
C GLU A 608 10.08 13.80 -3.23
N THR A 609 10.12 12.47 -3.42
CA THR A 609 10.83 11.55 -2.51
C THR A 609 12.32 11.90 -2.45
N VAL A 610 12.95 12.12 -3.61
CA VAL A 610 14.36 12.54 -3.72
C VAL A 610 14.58 13.92 -3.10
N PHE A 611 13.68 14.87 -3.32
CA PHE A 611 13.75 16.22 -2.76
C PHE A 611 13.73 16.20 -1.23
N GLN A 612 12.84 15.41 -0.63
CA GLN A 612 12.76 15.26 0.82
C GLN A 612 14.05 14.64 1.39
N ALA A 613 14.56 13.58 0.75
CA ALA A 613 15.85 12.99 1.10
C ALA A 613 17.02 13.99 0.96
N ALA A 614 16.99 14.85 -0.05
CA ALA A 614 18.00 15.89 -0.28
C ALA A 614 18.02 16.97 0.82
N LEU A 615 16.88 17.26 1.47
CA LEU A 615 16.83 18.15 2.64
C LEU A 615 17.48 17.51 3.87
N VAL A 616 17.20 16.23 4.10
CA VAL A 616 17.75 15.47 5.22
C VAL A 616 19.27 15.30 5.07
N THR A 617 19.72 14.85 3.90
CA THR A 617 21.15 14.70 3.60
C THR A 617 21.87 16.04 3.55
N GLY A 618 21.22 17.10 3.06
CA GLY A 618 21.73 18.45 3.10
C GLY A 618 21.96 18.98 4.52
N ALA A 619 21.05 18.69 5.45
CA ALA A 619 21.24 18.99 6.86
C ALA A 619 22.40 18.18 7.48
N LEU A 620 22.50 16.87 7.17
CA LEU A 620 23.66 16.06 7.58
C LEU A 620 24.98 16.60 7.01
N SER A 621 24.99 17.11 5.78
CA SER A 621 26.17 17.71 5.15
C SER A 621 26.58 19.01 5.84
N VAL A 622 25.62 19.81 6.33
CA VAL A 622 25.90 20.97 7.19
C VAL A 622 26.55 20.50 8.49
N GLU A 623 26.00 19.49 9.16
CA GLU A 623 26.56 18.95 10.40
C GLU A 623 27.97 18.37 10.20
N ALA A 624 28.16 17.57 9.16
CA ALA A 624 29.44 16.97 8.80
C ALA A 624 30.52 18.02 8.58
N ALA A 625 30.17 19.13 7.91
CA ALA A 625 31.09 20.24 7.68
C ALA A 625 31.20 21.21 8.88
N LYS A 626 30.47 20.96 9.99
CA LYS A 626 30.28 21.95 11.07
C LYS A 626 29.85 23.31 10.52
N GLY A 627 28.84 23.35 9.66
CA GLY A 627 28.35 24.58 9.04
C GLY A 627 27.43 25.39 9.95
N SER A 628 27.18 26.64 9.57
CA SER A 628 26.28 27.54 10.28
C SER A 628 24.81 27.27 9.96
N ASP A 629 23.96 27.40 10.97
CA ASP A 629 22.49 27.40 10.85
C ASP A 629 21.91 28.82 10.65
N THR A 630 22.73 29.86 10.76
CA THR A 630 22.33 31.26 10.51
C THR A 630 21.67 31.45 9.13
N PRO A 631 22.14 30.81 8.04
CA PRO A 631 21.46 30.88 6.74
C PRO A 631 20.01 30.39 6.71
N PHE A 632 19.55 29.71 7.75
CA PHE A 632 18.20 29.15 7.86
C PHE A 632 17.29 29.98 8.80
N ASP A 633 17.76 31.14 9.26
CA ASP A 633 17.00 32.04 10.13
C ASP A 633 15.71 32.52 9.43
N PRO A 634 14.53 32.36 10.05
CA PRO A 634 13.25 32.68 9.43
C PRO A 634 13.14 34.13 8.95
N ARG A 635 13.85 35.08 9.58
CA ARG A 635 13.83 36.51 9.20
C ARG A 635 14.46 36.74 7.83
N ILE A 636 15.51 36.00 7.48
CA ILE A 636 16.18 36.10 6.16
C ILE A 636 15.18 35.72 5.06
N HIS A 637 14.41 34.66 5.28
CA HIS A 637 13.50 34.11 4.28
C HIS A 637 12.19 34.90 4.20
N ALA A 638 11.68 35.37 5.34
CA ALA A 638 10.52 36.25 5.40
C ALA A 638 10.75 37.56 4.63
N LEU A 639 11.96 38.14 4.70
CA LEU A 639 12.32 39.34 3.93
C LEU A 639 12.34 39.10 2.41
N ARG A 640 12.66 37.88 1.96
CA ARG A 640 12.68 37.52 0.53
C ARG A 640 11.32 37.08 -0.02
N GLY A 641 10.47 36.47 0.82
CA GLY A 641 9.06 36.19 0.52
C GLY A 641 8.74 34.97 -0.34
N GLN A 642 9.74 34.18 -0.78
CA GLN A 642 9.50 32.97 -1.57
C GLN A 642 9.03 31.81 -0.69
N ARG A 643 7.86 31.23 -1.00
CA ARG A 643 7.18 30.23 -0.15
C ARG A 643 7.99 28.95 0.01
N GLY A 644 8.50 28.38 -1.08
CA GLY A 644 9.31 27.17 -1.06
C GLY A 644 10.61 27.37 -0.29
N GLN A 645 11.21 28.56 -0.40
CA GLN A 645 12.41 28.93 0.37
C GLN A 645 12.13 29.01 1.86
N ILE A 646 11.02 29.63 2.27
CA ILE A 646 10.61 29.73 3.68
C ILE A 646 10.40 28.32 4.25
N ALA A 647 9.67 27.47 3.53
CA ALA A 647 9.42 26.09 3.96
C ALA A 647 10.73 25.30 4.10
N THR A 648 11.60 25.37 3.09
CA THR A 648 12.90 24.69 3.09
C THR A 648 13.77 25.12 4.26
N ALA A 649 13.86 26.42 4.54
CA ALA A 649 14.65 26.94 5.65
C ALA A 649 14.11 26.48 7.00
N ALA A 650 12.78 26.52 7.18
CA ALA A 650 12.15 26.04 8.39
C ALA A 650 12.47 24.56 8.62
N THR A 651 12.37 23.73 7.58
CA THR A 651 12.72 22.31 7.64
C THR A 651 14.19 22.08 8.02
N LEU A 652 15.14 22.71 7.33
CA LEU A 652 16.57 22.56 7.62
C LEU A 652 16.90 23.00 9.05
N ARG A 653 16.34 24.12 9.50
CA ARG A 653 16.53 24.63 10.86
C ARG A 653 16.02 23.64 11.91
N THR A 654 14.80 23.13 11.76
CA THR A 654 14.23 22.17 12.72
C THR A 654 14.99 20.84 12.69
N LEU A 655 15.45 20.39 11.52
CA LEU A 655 16.25 19.17 11.41
C LEU A 655 17.54 19.25 12.23
N MET A 656 18.17 20.41 12.36
CA MET A 656 19.41 20.57 13.14
C MET A 656 19.19 21.14 14.55
N GLN A 657 17.94 21.22 15.00
CA GLN A 657 17.62 21.77 16.31
C GLN A 657 18.27 20.93 17.42
N ASP A 658 18.86 21.62 18.40
CA ASP A 658 19.53 21.03 19.56
C ASP A 658 20.73 20.11 19.22
N SER A 659 21.38 20.35 18.08
CA SER A 659 22.58 19.62 17.67
C SER A 659 23.81 19.98 18.52
N GLY A 660 24.42 18.96 19.12
CA GLY A 660 25.69 19.10 19.84
C GLY A 660 26.89 19.39 18.93
N ILE A 661 26.84 18.96 17.66
CA ILE A 661 27.85 19.32 16.66
C ILE A 661 27.76 20.81 16.36
N ARG A 662 26.55 21.35 16.16
CA ARG A 662 26.33 22.79 15.96
C ARG A 662 26.82 23.61 17.15
N GLU A 663 26.48 23.22 18.38
CA GLU A 663 26.92 23.93 19.58
C GLU A 663 28.44 23.95 19.76
N SER A 664 29.15 22.92 19.29
CA SER A 664 30.61 22.82 19.46
C SER A 664 31.42 23.92 18.77
N HIS A 665 30.81 24.66 17.85
CA HIS A 665 31.46 25.71 17.06
C HIS A 665 30.57 26.95 16.91
N ARG A 666 29.55 27.12 17.77
CA ARG A 666 28.67 28.29 17.73
C ARG A 666 29.42 29.59 18.00
N ASP A 667 30.33 29.55 18.98
CA ASP A 667 31.20 30.65 19.35
C ASP A 667 32.63 30.44 18.83
N ASN A 668 33.28 31.53 18.41
CA ASN A 668 34.65 31.54 17.88
C ASN A 668 34.88 30.67 16.62
N ASP A 669 33.85 30.46 15.78
CA ASP A 669 34.06 29.90 14.45
C ASP A 669 34.93 30.86 13.61
N VAL A 670 36.05 30.36 13.11
CA VAL A 670 36.97 31.12 12.26
C VAL A 670 36.39 31.37 10.86
N ARG A 671 35.35 30.64 10.47
CA ARG A 671 34.65 30.81 9.19
C ARG A 671 33.65 31.95 9.29
N VAL A 672 33.79 32.92 8.40
CA VAL A 672 32.86 34.05 8.28
C VAL A 672 31.60 33.66 7.51
N GLN A 673 31.72 32.78 6.50
CA GLN A 673 30.62 32.30 5.69
C GLN A 673 30.87 30.87 5.20
N ASP A 674 29.82 30.06 5.17
CA ASP A 674 29.86 28.76 4.50
C ASP A 674 29.81 28.89 2.96
N PRO A 675 30.34 27.88 2.24
CA PRO A 675 30.13 27.71 0.81
C PRO A 675 28.64 27.70 0.43
N TYR A 676 28.34 28.11 -0.81
CA TYR A 676 26.96 28.25 -1.26
C TYR A 676 26.18 26.92 -1.26
N CYS A 677 26.84 25.78 -1.47
CA CYS A 677 26.16 24.48 -1.42
C CYS A 677 25.56 24.16 -0.03
N LEU A 678 26.08 24.75 1.05
CA LEU A 678 25.48 24.69 2.39
C LEU A 678 24.56 25.87 2.66
N ARG A 679 25.03 27.09 2.38
CA ARG A 679 24.35 28.34 2.76
C ARG A 679 23.14 28.68 1.90
N CYS A 680 23.17 28.32 0.62
CA CYS A 680 22.11 28.65 -0.34
C CYS A 680 21.09 27.52 -0.51
N GLN A 681 21.09 26.51 0.37
CA GLN A 681 20.11 25.43 0.33
C GLN A 681 18.66 25.93 0.32
N PRO A 682 18.23 26.87 1.19
CA PRO A 682 16.88 27.42 1.14
C PRO A 682 16.51 28.03 -0.21
N GLN A 683 17.45 28.74 -0.83
CA GLN A 683 17.22 29.47 -2.07
C GLN A 683 17.08 28.52 -3.26
N VAL A 684 17.94 27.51 -3.35
CA VAL A 684 17.98 26.56 -4.48
C VAL A 684 16.89 25.49 -4.32
N MET A 685 16.86 24.82 -3.18
CA MET A 685 15.87 23.78 -2.90
C MET A 685 14.46 24.37 -2.77
N GLY A 686 14.34 25.59 -2.24
CA GLY A 686 13.07 26.30 -2.20
C GLY A 686 12.53 26.66 -3.57
N ALA A 687 13.39 27.10 -4.50
CA ALA A 687 12.99 27.34 -5.88
C ALA A 687 12.56 26.03 -6.58
N ALA A 688 13.27 24.93 -6.32
CA ALA A 688 12.86 23.61 -6.80
C ALA A 688 11.47 23.24 -6.26
N LEU A 689 11.21 23.40 -4.95
CA LEU A 689 9.91 23.11 -4.34
C LEU A 689 8.76 23.93 -4.95
N ASP A 690 8.98 25.21 -5.21
CA ASP A 690 7.95 26.06 -5.85
C ASP A 690 7.65 25.58 -7.29
N ILE A 691 8.66 25.17 -8.05
CA ILE A 691 8.48 24.57 -9.38
C ILE A 691 7.76 23.21 -9.30
N LEU A 692 8.12 22.34 -8.34
CA LEU A 692 7.45 21.06 -8.13
C LEU A 692 5.96 21.25 -7.83
N ARG A 693 5.61 22.23 -6.97
CA ARG A 693 4.21 22.57 -6.63
C ARG A 693 3.43 23.10 -7.83
N GLN A 694 4.07 23.95 -8.64
CA GLN A 694 3.45 24.45 -9.87
C GLN A 694 3.13 23.30 -10.84
N ALA A 695 4.11 22.42 -11.09
CA ALA A 695 3.91 21.24 -11.92
C ALA A 695 2.83 20.31 -11.34
N ALA A 696 2.81 20.10 -10.02
CA ALA A 696 1.81 19.29 -9.33
C ALA A 696 0.38 19.81 -9.56
N THR A 697 0.17 21.13 -9.44
CA THR A 697 -1.14 21.74 -9.72
C THR A 697 -1.57 21.51 -11.18
N THR A 698 -0.67 21.72 -12.15
CA THR A 698 -0.98 21.48 -13.57
C THR A 698 -1.32 20.01 -13.83
N LEU A 699 -0.55 19.08 -13.25
CA LEU A 699 -0.75 17.64 -13.45
C LEU A 699 -2.02 17.12 -12.76
N GLU A 700 -2.38 17.66 -11.59
CA GLU A 700 -3.63 17.31 -10.91
C GLU A 700 -4.86 17.77 -11.71
N ILE A 701 -4.80 18.95 -12.33
CA ILE A 701 -5.84 19.44 -13.25
C ILE A 701 -5.95 18.51 -14.46
N GLU A 702 -4.83 18.20 -15.11
CA GLU A 702 -4.82 17.34 -16.30
C GLU A 702 -5.32 15.93 -15.99
N ALA A 703 -4.92 15.36 -14.85
CA ALA A 703 -5.33 14.03 -14.40
C ALA A 703 -6.85 13.90 -14.19
N ASN A 704 -7.51 15.03 -13.91
CA ASN A 704 -8.96 15.14 -13.76
C ASN A 704 -9.65 15.73 -15.00
N GLY A 705 -8.92 15.96 -16.10
CA GLY A 705 -9.45 16.54 -17.32
C GLY A 705 -10.05 15.52 -18.30
N VAL A 706 -10.91 16.01 -19.18
CA VAL A 706 -11.33 15.28 -20.38
C VAL A 706 -10.46 15.72 -21.55
N SER A 707 -9.55 14.83 -21.97
CA SER A 707 -8.57 15.11 -23.02
C SER A 707 -8.85 14.40 -24.35
N ASP A 708 -10.02 13.79 -24.54
CA ASP A 708 -10.41 13.18 -25.81
C ASP A 708 -11.03 14.19 -26.80
N ASN A 709 -11.31 13.72 -28.02
CA ASN A 709 -11.93 14.50 -29.09
C ASN A 709 -12.61 13.60 -30.15
N PRO A 710 -13.75 14.03 -30.75
CA PRO A 710 -14.56 15.19 -30.34
C PRO A 710 -15.23 14.97 -28.98
N LEU A 711 -15.57 16.06 -28.31
CA LEU A 711 -16.30 16.02 -27.04
C LEU A 711 -17.81 15.96 -27.29
N VAL A 712 -18.52 15.18 -26.50
CA VAL A 712 -19.96 14.95 -26.59
C VAL A 712 -20.67 15.76 -25.50
N PHE A 713 -21.56 16.66 -25.91
CA PHE A 713 -22.36 17.49 -25.02
C PHE A 713 -23.80 16.97 -25.03
N THR A 714 -24.14 16.18 -24.02
CA THR A 714 -25.43 15.48 -23.93
C THR A 714 -26.62 16.44 -23.87
N GLU A 715 -26.44 17.61 -23.24
CA GLU A 715 -27.48 18.62 -23.08
C GLU A 715 -27.93 19.24 -24.41
N THR A 716 -27.00 19.47 -25.33
CA THR A 716 -27.29 20.01 -26.67
C THR A 716 -27.44 18.92 -27.74
N GLY A 717 -26.98 17.70 -27.44
CA GLY A 717 -26.96 16.58 -28.39
C GLY A 717 -25.93 16.76 -29.51
N GLU A 718 -24.85 17.50 -29.24
CA GLU A 718 -23.81 17.86 -30.19
C GLU A 718 -22.49 17.14 -29.88
N ALA A 719 -21.67 16.98 -30.91
CA ALA A 719 -20.26 16.59 -30.77
C ALA A 719 -19.40 17.74 -31.31
N LEU A 720 -18.55 18.31 -30.46
CA LEU A 720 -17.70 19.44 -30.81
C LEU A 720 -16.25 18.98 -30.93
N SER A 721 -15.63 19.31 -32.06
CA SER A 721 -14.20 19.09 -32.26
C SER A 721 -13.41 20.27 -31.70
N GLY A 722 -12.49 19.99 -30.78
CA GLY A 722 -11.52 20.92 -30.20
C GLY A 722 -10.11 20.33 -30.24
N GLY A 723 -9.29 20.68 -29.25
CA GLY A 723 -7.88 20.31 -29.15
C GLY A 723 -7.42 19.89 -27.75
N ASN A 724 -8.33 19.42 -26.88
CA ASN A 724 -7.99 19.04 -25.50
C ASN A 724 -6.97 17.89 -25.40
N PHE A 725 -6.75 17.15 -26.49
CA PHE A 725 -5.73 16.12 -26.59
C PHE A 725 -4.29 16.65 -26.65
N HIS A 726 -4.10 17.97 -26.81
CA HIS A 726 -2.77 18.56 -26.98
C HIS A 726 -2.10 18.75 -25.61
N ALA A 727 -1.06 17.97 -25.34
CA ALA A 727 -0.47 17.83 -24.01
C ALA A 727 0.52 18.95 -23.62
N GLU A 728 0.37 20.17 -24.16
CA GLU A 728 1.32 21.28 -23.90
C GLU A 728 1.48 21.60 -22.40
N PRO A 729 0.39 21.66 -21.59
CA PRO A 729 0.52 21.90 -20.17
C PRO A 729 1.35 20.81 -19.46
N VAL A 730 1.20 19.55 -19.89
CA VAL A 730 1.97 18.41 -19.36
C VAL A 730 3.43 18.51 -19.78
N ALA A 731 3.72 18.93 -21.02
CA ALA A 731 5.09 19.13 -21.50
C ALA A 731 5.82 20.19 -20.67
N PHE A 732 5.18 21.34 -20.42
CA PHE A 732 5.75 22.38 -19.55
C PHE A 732 5.94 21.89 -18.11
N ALA A 733 4.96 21.19 -17.55
CA ALA A 733 5.08 20.61 -16.22
C ALA A 733 6.25 19.61 -16.16
N ALA A 734 6.42 18.76 -17.17
CA ALA A 734 7.52 17.82 -17.22
C ALA A 734 8.89 18.51 -17.34
N ASP A 735 9.01 19.56 -18.15
CA ASP A 735 10.25 20.33 -18.28
C ASP A 735 10.58 21.12 -16.99
N MET A 736 9.57 21.63 -16.30
CA MET A 736 9.69 22.19 -14.94
C MET A 736 10.27 21.16 -13.96
N LEU A 737 9.72 19.94 -13.93
CA LEU A 737 10.23 18.85 -13.10
C LEU A 737 11.67 18.47 -13.45
N ALA A 738 12.02 18.43 -14.74
CA ALA A 738 13.36 18.13 -15.21
C ALA A 738 14.40 19.16 -14.72
N MET A 739 14.05 20.45 -14.74
CA MET A 739 14.90 21.51 -14.17
C MET A 739 15.06 21.34 -12.65
N ALA A 740 13.97 21.10 -11.94
CA ALA A 740 13.98 20.96 -10.48
C ALA A 740 14.87 19.79 -10.03
N VAL A 741 14.68 18.59 -10.59
CA VAL A 741 15.49 17.41 -10.22
C VAL A 741 16.97 17.56 -10.60
N CYS A 742 17.25 18.25 -11.71
CA CYS A 742 18.63 18.55 -12.11
C CYS A 742 19.33 19.43 -11.07
N GLU A 743 18.67 20.49 -10.59
CA GLU A 743 19.26 21.39 -9.59
C GLU A 743 19.33 20.77 -8.19
N ILE A 744 18.38 19.91 -7.82
CA ILE A 744 18.43 19.11 -6.58
C ILE A 744 19.69 18.22 -6.57
N GLY A 745 19.94 17.48 -7.64
CA GLY A 745 21.15 16.66 -7.78
C GLY A 745 22.42 17.52 -7.85
N SER A 746 22.38 18.65 -8.55
CA SER A 746 23.50 19.58 -8.70
C SER A 746 23.99 20.12 -7.35
N ILE A 747 23.09 20.65 -6.52
CA ILE A 747 23.49 21.19 -5.21
C ILE A 747 23.94 20.11 -4.24
N SER A 748 23.34 18.91 -4.30
CA SER A 748 23.75 17.73 -3.53
C SER A 748 25.17 17.30 -3.86
N GLU A 749 25.50 17.16 -5.14
CA GLU A 749 26.84 16.79 -5.59
C GLU A 749 27.88 17.86 -5.22
N ARG A 750 27.52 19.15 -5.24
CA ARG A 750 28.42 20.21 -4.76
C ARG A 750 28.66 20.16 -3.25
N ARG A 751 27.72 19.67 -2.43
CA ARG A 751 27.95 19.40 -1.00
C ARG A 751 28.89 18.22 -0.82
N LEU A 752 28.68 17.14 -1.56
CA LEU A 752 29.58 15.98 -1.58
C LEU A 752 31.01 16.37 -1.97
N ALA A 753 31.17 17.12 -3.07
CA ALA A 753 32.47 17.60 -3.54
C ALA A 753 33.18 18.48 -2.49
N MET A 754 32.42 19.28 -1.75
CA MET A 754 32.95 20.10 -0.65
C MET A 754 33.40 19.23 0.54
N LEU A 755 32.61 18.22 0.93
CA LEU A 755 32.94 17.34 2.06
C LEU A 755 34.24 16.57 1.85
N VAL A 756 34.50 16.09 0.63
CA VAL A 756 35.72 15.32 0.31
C VAL A 756 36.98 16.17 0.19
N ASP A 757 36.84 17.50 0.09
CA ASP A 757 37.96 18.44 0.01
C ASP A 757 38.38 18.89 1.41
N PRO A 758 39.57 18.48 1.91
CA PRO A 758 40.01 18.80 3.26
C PRO A 758 40.22 20.31 3.48
N ALA A 759 40.48 21.08 2.42
CA ALA A 759 40.65 22.53 2.51
C ALA A 759 39.33 23.27 2.76
N LEU A 760 38.20 22.66 2.36
CA LEU A 760 36.87 23.23 2.51
C LEU A 760 36.12 22.64 3.70
N SER A 761 36.21 21.32 3.92
CA SER A 761 35.45 20.63 4.96
C SER A 761 36.14 20.62 6.32
N GLY A 762 37.47 20.75 6.36
CA GLY A 762 38.25 20.51 7.58
C GLY A 762 38.27 19.05 8.04
N LEU A 763 37.77 18.13 7.22
CA LEU A 763 37.77 16.68 7.45
C LEU A 763 38.99 16.02 6.75
N PRO A 764 39.31 14.76 7.06
CA PRO A 764 40.32 14.01 6.31
C PRO A 764 40.01 13.98 4.81
N ALA A 765 41.05 14.08 3.97
CA ALA A 765 40.90 14.07 2.52
C ALA A 765 40.12 12.84 2.05
N PHE A 766 39.10 13.05 1.21
CA PHE A 766 38.20 12.00 0.72
C PHE A 766 37.52 11.16 1.82
N LEU A 767 37.39 11.72 3.03
CA LEU A 767 36.69 11.13 4.16
C LEU A 767 37.21 9.76 4.61
N THR A 768 38.49 9.48 4.38
CA THR A 768 39.17 8.28 4.87
C THR A 768 40.07 8.57 6.08
N PRO A 769 40.11 7.69 7.10
CA PRO A 769 41.04 7.85 8.23
C PRO A 769 42.53 7.78 7.83
N ARG A 770 42.87 7.17 6.69
CA ARG A 770 44.26 6.95 6.24
C ARG A 770 44.47 7.36 4.77
N PRO A 771 44.43 8.68 4.47
CA PRO A 771 44.54 9.16 3.10
C PRO A 771 45.90 8.82 2.48
N GLY A 772 45.90 8.51 1.18
CA GLY A 772 47.08 8.14 0.40
C GLY A 772 47.29 6.63 0.28
N LEU A 773 46.98 5.86 1.34
CA LEU A 773 46.84 4.41 1.25
C LEU A 773 45.41 4.02 0.81
N ASN A 774 44.42 4.70 1.38
CA ASN A 774 43.01 4.59 1.02
C ASN A 774 42.58 5.80 0.18
N SER A 775 41.67 5.55 -0.77
CA SER A 775 41.06 6.55 -1.65
C SER A 775 39.70 7.04 -1.13
N GLY A 776 39.06 6.30 -0.22
CA GLY A 776 37.82 6.69 0.41
C GLY A 776 36.71 7.03 -0.60
N PHE A 777 36.18 8.23 -0.49
CA PHE A 777 35.05 8.72 -1.29
C PHE A 777 35.46 9.36 -2.63
N MET A 778 36.70 9.21 -3.07
CA MET A 778 37.20 9.79 -4.33
C MET A 778 36.36 9.36 -5.54
N ILE A 779 36.19 8.06 -5.78
CA ILE A 779 35.45 7.54 -6.94
C ILE A 779 33.91 7.63 -6.77
N PRO A 780 33.34 7.44 -5.57
CA PRO A 780 31.94 7.79 -5.34
C PRO A 780 31.61 9.24 -5.75
N GLN A 781 32.47 10.21 -5.45
CA GLN A 781 32.28 11.60 -5.88
C GLN A 781 32.35 11.76 -7.42
N VAL A 782 33.25 11.05 -8.11
CA VAL A 782 33.28 11.03 -9.58
C VAL A 782 31.98 10.48 -10.17
N THR A 783 31.43 9.42 -9.55
CA THR A 783 30.16 8.82 -9.99
C THR A 783 29.00 9.82 -9.85
N ALA A 784 28.90 10.51 -8.72
CA ALA A 784 27.89 11.54 -8.52
C ALA A 784 28.01 12.67 -9.56
N ALA A 785 29.24 13.13 -9.84
CA ALA A 785 29.49 14.17 -10.84
C ALA A 785 29.04 13.75 -12.26
N ALA A 786 29.28 12.49 -12.64
CA ALA A 786 28.86 11.94 -13.93
C ALA A 786 27.32 11.93 -14.06
N LEU A 787 26.62 11.48 -13.03
CA LEU A 787 25.14 11.41 -13.01
C LEU A 787 24.49 12.79 -13.07
N VAL A 788 25.04 13.77 -12.35
CA VAL A 788 24.59 15.17 -12.48
C VAL A 788 24.81 15.69 -13.90
N SER A 789 25.96 15.39 -14.51
CA SER A 789 26.24 15.80 -15.88
C SER A 789 25.29 15.16 -16.90
N GLU A 790 24.87 13.91 -16.66
CA GLU A 790 23.88 13.25 -17.49
C GLU A 790 22.50 13.92 -17.36
N ASN A 791 22.08 14.26 -16.14
CA ASN A 791 20.83 14.98 -15.90
C ASN A 791 20.81 16.36 -16.57
N LYS A 792 21.94 17.07 -16.64
CA LYS A 792 22.05 18.34 -17.38
C LYS A 792 21.70 18.18 -18.86
N GLN A 793 22.16 17.11 -19.50
CA GLN A 793 21.84 16.83 -20.90
C GLN A 793 20.34 16.51 -21.05
N ARG A 794 19.77 15.76 -20.10
CA ARG A 794 18.36 15.39 -20.09
C ARG A 794 17.42 16.55 -19.73
N ALA A 795 17.92 17.62 -19.11
CA ALA A 795 17.12 18.79 -18.73
C ALA A 795 16.81 19.75 -19.88
N TYR A 796 17.35 19.54 -21.09
CA TYR A 796 16.99 20.33 -22.27
C TYR A 796 15.47 20.28 -22.49
N PRO A 797 14.74 21.40 -22.63
CA PRO A 797 13.28 21.36 -22.70
C PRO A 797 12.79 20.58 -23.92
N ALA A 798 11.90 19.61 -23.70
CA ALA A 798 11.28 18.86 -24.78
C ALA A 798 10.11 19.64 -25.40
N SER A 799 9.44 20.48 -24.60
CA SER A 799 8.23 21.21 -25.00
C SER A 799 8.46 22.27 -26.07
N VAL A 800 9.72 22.67 -26.31
CA VAL A 800 10.07 23.66 -27.33
C VAL A 800 10.37 23.04 -28.69
N ASP A 801 10.35 21.70 -28.79
CA ASP A 801 10.52 20.96 -30.04
C ASP A 801 9.15 20.52 -30.59
N SER A 802 9.02 20.58 -31.90
CA SER A 802 7.79 20.20 -32.60
C SER A 802 8.12 19.85 -34.05
N ILE A 803 7.71 18.65 -34.47
CA ILE A 803 7.91 18.16 -35.84
C ILE A 803 6.53 17.89 -36.46
N PRO A 804 6.14 18.60 -37.53
CA PRO A 804 4.86 18.37 -38.19
C PRO A 804 4.68 16.93 -38.69
N THR A 805 3.56 16.31 -38.33
CA THR A 805 3.19 14.94 -38.74
C THR A 805 1.91 14.93 -39.58
N SER A 806 1.56 13.75 -40.10
CA SER A 806 0.28 13.53 -40.79
C SER A 806 0.01 14.51 -41.95
N ALA A 807 1.03 14.75 -42.77
CA ALA A 807 1.00 15.70 -43.90
C ALA A 807 0.55 17.13 -43.50
N ASN A 808 1.13 17.64 -42.40
CA ASN A 808 0.84 18.95 -41.79
C ASN A 808 -0.58 19.10 -41.26
N GLN A 809 -1.31 18.01 -41.06
CA GLN A 809 -2.58 18.07 -40.32
C GLN A 809 -2.32 18.20 -38.80
N GLU A 810 -1.20 17.64 -38.34
CA GLU A 810 -0.66 17.81 -37.00
C GLU A 810 0.60 18.66 -37.13
N ASP A 811 0.43 19.97 -37.33
CA ASP A 811 1.50 20.91 -37.63
C ASP A 811 2.18 21.49 -36.37
N HIS A 812 1.59 21.26 -35.20
CA HIS A 812 2.17 21.58 -33.90
C HIS A 812 1.89 20.47 -32.89
N VAL A 813 2.91 20.08 -32.13
CA VAL A 813 2.87 19.00 -31.15
C VAL A 813 3.62 19.41 -29.87
N SER A 814 3.34 18.77 -28.74
CA SER A 814 3.90 19.16 -27.44
C SER A 814 5.17 18.43 -27.02
N MET A 815 5.45 17.26 -27.59
CA MET A 815 6.49 16.34 -27.15
C MET A 815 6.42 15.96 -25.65
N ALA A 816 5.24 16.09 -25.02
CA ALA A 816 5.05 15.79 -23.59
C ALA A 816 5.52 14.39 -23.20
N ALA A 817 5.28 13.38 -24.05
CA ALA A 817 5.70 12.01 -23.83
C ALA A 817 7.23 11.87 -23.68
N HIS A 818 8.01 12.60 -24.49
CA HIS A 818 9.47 12.63 -24.39
C HIS A 818 9.91 13.34 -23.11
N GLY A 819 9.30 14.51 -22.85
CA GLY A 819 9.58 15.33 -21.66
C GLY A 819 9.25 14.62 -20.34
N ALA A 820 8.17 13.84 -20.29
CA ALA A 820 7.72 13.13 -19.10
C ALA A 820 8.51 11.85 -18.83
N ARG A 821 8.74 11.01 -19.86
CA ARG A 821 9.40 9.70 -19.67
C ARG A 821 10.81 9.81 -19.11
N ARG A 822 11.56 10.85 -19.47
CA ARG A 822 12.94 11.05 -18.98
C ARG A 822 13.01 11.29 -17.47
N LEU A 823 11.94 11.76 -16.83
CA LEU A 823 11.91 12.14 -15.43
C LEU A 823 12.23 10.96 -14.51
N MET A 824 11.78 9.75 -14.86
CA MET A 824 12.06 8.53 -14.09
C MET A 824 13.57 8.28 -13.97
N GLN A 825 14.30 8.35 -15.10
CA GLN A 825 15.76 8.18 -15.09
C GLN A 825 16.46 9.34 -14.39
N MET A 826 15.95 10.57 -14.55
CA MET A 826 16.54 11.74 -13.88
C MET A 826 16.38 11.67 -12.36
N ALA A 827 15.23 11.21 -11.88
CA ALA A 827 14.97 10.95 -10.46
C ALA A 827 15.88 9.84 -9.93
N GLU A 828 16.08 8.75 -10.67
CA GLU A 828 17.01 7.68 -10.30
C GLU A 828 18.47 8.18 -10.22
N ASN A 829 18.92 8.95 -11.21
CA ASN A 829 20.25 9.55 -11.20
C ASN A 829 20.43 10.47 -9.98
N ALA A 830 19.42 11.29 -9.67
CA ALA A 830 19.44 12.14 -8.48
C ALA A 830 19.43 11.31 -7.18
N ALA A 831 18.61 10.26 -7.08
CA ALA A 831 18.58 9.37 -5.92
C ALA A 831 19.95 8.76 -5.63
N ASN A 832 20.67 8.32 -6.66
CA ASN A 832 22.05 7.84 -6.53
C ASN A 832 23.01 8.92 -6.00
N VAL A 833 22.91 10.15 -6.53
CA VAL A 833 23.71 11.30 -6.06
C VAL A 833 23.45 11.58 -4.58
N ILE A 834 22.18 11.65 -4.18
CA ILE A 834 21.77 11.89 -2.79
C ILE A 834 22.18 10.71 -1.89
N GLY A 835 22.12 9.46 -2.38
CA GLY A 835 22.60 8.28 -1.66
C GLY A 835 24.11 8.33 -1.38
N ILE A 836 24.91 8.79 -2.36
CA ILE A 836 26.35 9.01 -2.15
C ILE A 836 26.60 10.16 -1.17
N GLU A 837 25.82 11.24 -1.25
CA GLU A 837 25.87 12.33 -0.27
C GLU A 837 25.55 11.82 1.15
N LEU A 838 24.52 10.99 1.32
CA LEU A 838 24.15 10.39 2.61
C LEU A 838 25.33 9.63 3.23
N LEU A 839 26.01 8.80 2.45
CA LEU A 839 27.18 8.05 2.90
C LEU A 839 28.31 8.98 3.36
N ALA A 840 28.61 10.02 2.56
CA ALA A 840 29.67 10.98 2.83
C ALA A 840 29.35 11.86 4.05
N ALA A 841 28.14 12.38 4.15
CA ALA A 841 27.70 13.22 5.25
C ALA A 841 27.67 12.44 6.58
N ALA A 842 27.20 11.19 6.57
CA ALA A 842 27.25 10.34 7.76
C ALA A 842 28.70 10.03 8.17
N GLN A 843 29.58 9.74 7.21
CA GLN A 843 31.02 9.52 7.46
C GLN A 843 31.67 10.78 8.06
N GLY A 844 31.34 11.96 7.54
CA GLY A 844 31.82 13.23 8.08
C GLY A 844 31.35 13.47 9.51
N CYS A 845 30.10 13.17 9.82
CA CYS A 845 29.58 13.23 11.20
C CYS A 845 30.26 12.23 12.14
N ASP A 846 30.66 11.04 11.65
CA ASP A 846 31.36 10.05 12.47
C ASP A 846 32.71 10.56 12.98
N PHE A 847 33.41 11.41 12.22
CA PHE A 847 34.68 12.00 12.64
C PHE A 847 34.56 13.00 13.81
N HIS A 848 33.34 13.44 14.14
CA HIS A 848 33.11 14.37 15.25
C HIS A 848 32.85 13.66 16.59
N ALA A 849 32.84 12.33 16.62
CA ALA A 849 32.63 11.57 17.85
C ALA A 849 33.57 12.03 18.99
N PRO A 850 33.08 12.19 20.24
CA PRO A 850 31.76 11.78 20.74
C PRO A 850 30.62 12.80 20.56
N LEU A 851 30.81 13.89 19.80
CA LEU A 851 29.73 14.84 19.52
C LEU A 851 28.60 14.16 18.73
N ARG A 852 27.37 14.58 19.00
CA ARG A 852 26.15 14.09 18.34
C ARG A 852 25.41 15.24 17.67
N SER A 853 24.75 14.97 16.56
CA SER A 853 23.81 15.87 15.90
C SER A 853 22.46 15.89 16.65
N SER A 854 21.42 16.46 16.05
CA SER A 854 20.05 16.43 16.55
C SER A 854 19.50 15.00 16.59
N VAL A 855 18.47 14.77 17.40
CA VAL A 855 17.78 13.46 17.48
C VAL A 855 17.28 13.00 16.11
N ALA A 856 16.70 13.91 15.31
CA ALA A 856 16.19 13.60 13.99
C ALA A 856 17.29 13.08 13.05
N LEU A 857 18.43 13.75 13.01
CA LEU A 857 19.54 13.39 12.12
C LEU A 857 20.32 12.18 12.63
N GLU A 858 20.42 11.98 13.95
CA GLU A 858 20.98 10.75 14.53
C GLU A 858 20.13 9.52 14.21
N ASN A 859 18.80 9.64 14.18
CA ASN A 859 17.91 8.53 13.76
C ASN A 859 18.14 8.14 12.29
N VAL A 860 18.36 9.14 11.42
CA VAL A 860 18.71 8.92 10.01
C VAL A 860 20.08 8.24 9.89
N ARG A 861 21.09 8.73 10.61
CA ARG A 861 22.42 8.11 10.65
C ARG A 861 22.36 6.67 11.16
N ALA A 862 21.57 6.41 12.21
CA ALA A 862 21.38 5.07 12.75
C ALA A 862 20.73 4.13 11.73
N THR A 863 19.74 4.61 10.98
CA THR A 863 19.10 3.85 9.89
C THR A 863 20.10 3.43 8.82
N LEU A 864 20.99 4.35 8.41
CA LEU A 864 22.08 4.03 7.48
C LEU A 864 23.09 3.07 8.11
N ARG A 865 23.57 3.36 9.32
CA ARG A 865 24.65 2.60 9.99
C ARG A 865 24.25 1.18 10.40
N ALA A 866 22.94 0.91 10.51
CA ALA A 866 22.41 -0.44 10.67
C ALA A 866 22.74 -1.36 9.48
N GLN A 867 22.98 -0.79 8.29
CA GLN A 867 23.22 -1.54 7.06
C GLN A 867 24.60 -1.24 6.44
N VAL A 868 25.11 -0.02 6.62
CA VAL A 868 26.39 0.45 6.07
C VAL A 868 27.31 0.95 7.18
N PRO A 869 28.33 0.18 7.58
CA PRO A 869 29.26 0.58 8.64
C PRO A 869 30.12 1.76 8.20
N MET A 870 30.67 2.51 9.17
CA MET A 870 31.66 3.55 8.92
C MET A 870 32.83 3.01 8.06
N LEU A 871 33.34 3.81 7.13
CA LEU A 871 34.49 3.44 6.32
C LEU A 871 35.77 3.62 7.14
N GLN A 872 36.46 2.51 7.41
CA GLN A 872 37.78 2.50 8.08
C GLN A 872 38.90 2.35 7.05
N ASP A 873 38.79 1.36 6.18
CA ASP A 873 39.65 1.09 5.04
C ASP A 873 38.82 0.97 3.77
N ASP A 874 39.47 1.16 2.62
CA ASP A 874 38.83 0.95 1.33
C ASP A 874 38.25 -0.47 1.25
N ARG A 875 37.02 -0.54 0.78
CA ARG A 875 36.29 -1.78 0.53
C ARG A 875 35.55 -1.68 -0.80
N TYR A 876 35.00 -2.80 -1.25
CA TYR A 876 34.11 -2.79 -2.39
C TYR A 876 32.89 -1.92 -2.10
N PHE A 877 32.85 -0.72 -2.68
CA PHE A 877 31.97 0.38 -2.25
C PHE A 877 30.56 0.31 -2.87
N HIS A 878 30.40 -0.43 -3.98
CA HIS A 878 29.15 -0.51 -4.73
C HIS A 878 27.94 -0.96 -3.88
N PRO A 879 28.01 -2.01 -3.04
CA PRO A 879 26.88 -2.43 -2.21
C PRO A 879 26.40 -1.32 -1.26
N ASP A 880 27.32 -0.53 -0.70
CA ASP A 880 26.99 0.59 0.18
C ASP A 880 26.19 1.67 -0.57
N MET A 881 26.57 1.95 -1.82
CA MET A 881 25.88 2.91 -2.69
C MET A 881 24.48 2.44 -3.07
N VAL A 882 24.30 1.14 -3.35
CA VAL A 882 22.98 0.55 -3.64
C VAL A 882 22.08 0.70 -2.42
N ILE A 883 22.54 0.28 -1.23
CA ILE A 883 21.78 0.40 0.02
C ILE A 883 21.39 1.85 0.30
N ALA A 884 22.33 2.79 0.17
CA ALA A 884 22.05 4.21 0.41
C ALA A 884 21.04 4.78 -0.60
N THR A 885 21.12 4.36 -1.86
CA THR A 885 20.16 4.76 -2.91
C THR A 885 18.78 4.19 -2.64
N ASP A 886 18.69 2.94 -2.18
CA ASP A 886 17.41 2.31 -1.83
C ASP A 886 16.74 3.02 -0.65
N LEU A 887 17.52 3.42 0.36
CA LEU A 887 17.01 4.24 1.49
C LEU A 887 16.43 5.58 1.03
N VAL A 888 17.01 6.19 -0.01
CA VAL A 888 16.48 7.41 -0.64
C VAL A 888 15.17 7.10 -1.37
N ARG A 889 15.18 6.10 -2.27
CA ARG A 889 14.03 5.78 -3.14
C ARG A 889 12.82 5.23 -2.39
N SER A 890 13.05 4.51 -1.30
CA SER A 890 11.97 3.96 -0.47
C SER A 890 11.30 5.01 0.43
N GLY A 891 11.84 6.23 0.50
CA GLY A 891 11.41 7.26 1.44
C GLY A 891 11.80 6.98 2.89
N ALA A 892 12.70 6.01 3.15
CA ALA A 892 13.09 5.65 4.52
C ALA A 892 13.68 6.83 5.30
N LEU A 893 14.39 7.73 4.61
CA LEU A 893 14.97 8.93 5.23
C LEU A 893 13.93 9.96 5.68
N ALA A 894 12.70 9.90 5.14
CA ALA A 894 11.59 10.75 5.52
C ALA A 894 10.71 10.14 6.62
N LYS A 895 10.93 8.87 6.99
CA LYS A 895 10.12 8.16 7.99
C LYS A 895 10.24 8.84 9.36
N GLY A 896 9.09 9.15 9.96
CA GLY A 896 9.03 9.88 11.24
C GLY A 896 9.29 11.39 11.12
N LEU A 897 9.46 11.91 9.90
CA LEU A 897 9.69 13.33 9.61
C LEU A 897 8.60 13.93 8.69
N ALA A 898 7.51 13.18 8.43
CA ALA A 898 6.48 13.56 7.46
C ALA A 898 5.81 14.91 7.77
N GLU A 899 5.59 15.23 9.05
CA GLU A 899 5.02 16.51 9.46
C GLU A 899 5.99 17.69 9.30
N LEU A 900 7.29 17.40 9.19
CA LEU A 900 8.35 18.40 9.06
C LEU A 900 8.76 18.67 7.61
N LEU A 901 8.73 17.63 6.78
CA LEU A 901 9.20 17.69 5.39
C LEU A 901 8.09 18.28 4.50
N PRO A 902 8.39 19.29 3.67
CA PRO A 902 7.38 19.89 2.82
C PRO A 902 6.95 18.93 1.71
N THR A 903 5.68 19.00 1.34
CA THR A 903 5.08 18.23 0.24
C THR A 903 4.81 19.12 -0.97
N VAL A 904 4.63 18.48 -2.13
CA VAL A 904 4.22 19.12 -3.39
C VAL A 904 2.72 19.43 -3.44
N GLU A 905 1.95 18.91 -2.49
CA GLU A 905 0.52 19.20 -2.37
C GLU A 905 0.31 20.70 -2.02
N PRO A 906 -0.67 21.37 -2.66
CA PRO A 906 -0.97 22.76 -2.34
C PRO A 906 -1.35 22.89 -0.86
N GLN A 907 -0.63 23.71 -0.11
CA GLN A 907 -1.08 24.12 1.22
C GLN A 907 -2.28 25.06 1.03
N ALA A 908 -3.43 24.65 1.58
CA ALA A 908 -4.69 25.38 1.56
C ALA A 908 -4.56 26.82 2.11
#